data_AF-A0ABD3NXP8-F1
#
_entry.id   AF-A0ABD3NXP8-F1
#
_cell.length_a   1.000
_cell.length_b   1.000
_cell.length_c   1.000
_cell.angle_alpha   90.00
_cell.angle_beta   90.00
_cell.angle_gamma   90.00
#
_symmetry.space_group_name_H-M   'P 1'
#
loop_
_entity.id
_entity.type
_entity.pdbx_description
1 polymer ?
#
loop_
_entity_poly.entity_id
_entity_poly.type
_entity_poly.pdbx_seq_one_letter_code
_entity_poly.pdbx_strand_id
1 'polypeptide(L)'
;MPPTLCPTVTSSSPSTACPTRSLRKRQPAKLADDIDFDLETLLKEHEQSGAEYRAKRDAKKTKTVKDPEDEKYADAFKGYVIPFDSLPALCIEKVFAMLDSPQDLYNLAYSSKFLMTLVTPEAVIRSAVFNNLRKRDKGNRKIMSNIMAYINTRSIHVPSAHRMLRLLNAKSCERGDRCWGKNLNTGKAMSLNVHSFSRPFGLAICDKCVKFGTTKVPYSHFSRFQQGVAFYQWNLLMDPLRDLKTGDVHGPLLEVLELQQIENSYANNDDKKCALEGMVAKALTNEGKYCPIHYEEKAAAYHEIFENAEKEADDVVLAALERDAVEYVKRREERIAKRMLRIRSIYSLIEEVLADCPLKDLALDCTWLEDERCVKFTCHIVEQSLSNIISAPASATDRTIINVATNIKRIFNSLSEKNFFTFSYIENSGNRFRRGIFEYCRNETTPLEIMQSSTAGDVLFMQAIEDNKPVRALVRALNRMRGALPRIFALSVMRSNPEAAPADADAVENRIDDFRKLAEVVWTKNAPNQYGSEIMSFTTIKDTFNSSVEEFKTMKKNVKDYLRDDQTRRFLLRDVSVAGRENFSRQDALDQVFQPKTMTVWMQGVRNSAYDHIFSRSFEALRNLHEQYFRRPSQYSVSRI
;
A
#
# COMPACT_ATOMS: atom_id res chain seq x y z
N MET A 1 -29.54 10.64 46.91
CA MET A 1 -30.65 10.96 47.84
C MET A 1 -31.94 10.37 47.27
N PRO A 2 -32.79 9.75 48.11
CA PRO A 2 -34.10 9.17 47.74
C PRO A 2 -35.10 10.30 47.39
N PRO A 3 -36.29 10.09 46.77
CA PRO A 3 -37.43 9.28 47.26
C PRO A 3 -38.21 8.48 46.16
N THR A 4 -38.92 7.36 46.41
CA THR A 4 -40.29 7.19 46.99
C THR A 4 -41.36 8.09 46.32
N LEU A 5 -42.59 7.73 45.90
CA LEU A 5 -43.57 6.65 46.12
C LEU A 5 -44.72 6.77 45.06
N CYS A 6 -45.29 5.64 44.59
CA CYS A 6 -46.71 5.25 44.26
C CYS A 6 -47.73 6.22 43.58
N PRO A 7 -48.96 5.77 43.19
CA PRO A 7 -49.47 4.57 42.47
C PRO A 7 -50.40 4.99 41.26
N THR A 8 -51.03 4.14 40.42
CA THR A 8 -52.41 3.55 40.48
C THR A 8 -52.69 2.91 39.10
N VAL A 9 -52.82 1.59 38.93
CA VAL A 9 -54.05 0.73 38.84
C VAL A 9 -55.08 1.08 37.76
N THR A 10 -55.25 0.19 36.75
CA THR A 10 -56.53 -0.48 36.41
C THR A 10 -56.34 -1.74 35.52
N SER A 11 -56.92 -2.85 36.00
CA SER A 11 -57.52 -4.07 35.37
C SER A 11 -57.35 -4.32 33.85
N SER A 12 -57.16 -5.54 33.31
CA SER A 12 -57.84 -6.84 33.63
C SER A 12 -57.17 -8.06 32.97
N SER A 13 -57.03 -9.16 33.75
CA SER A 13 -57.23 -10.63 33.50
C SER A 13 -57.07 -11.31 32.11
N PRO A 14 -56.95 -12.66 32.03
CA PRO A 14 -56.15 -13.65 32.79
C PRO A 14 -55.37 -14.62 31.82
N SER A 15 -54.38 -15.43 32.22
CA SER A 15 -54.61 -16.76 32.83
C SER A 15 -53.30 -17.56 32.98
N THR A 16 -53.08 -18.01 34.23
CA THR A 16 -52.55 -19.32 34.70
C THR A 16 -51.43 -20.04 33.92
N ALA A 17 -50.27 -20.24 34.56
CA ALA A 17 -50.04 -21.40 35.43
C ALA A 17 -48.59 -21.47 35.97
N CYS A 18 -48.48 -21.61 37.29
CA CYS A 18 -47.37 -22.22 38.02
C CYS A 18 -48.03 -23.10 39.10
N PRO A 19 -47.43 -24.24 39.50
CA PRO A 19 -46.46 -24.15 40.58
C PRO A 19 -45.33 -25.19 40.57
N THR A 20 -44.26 -24.81 41.26
CA THR A 20 -43.12 -25.59 41.71
C THR A 20 -43.50 -26.68 42.72
N ARG A 21 -42.91 -27.90 42.64
CA ARG A 21 -42.43 -28.65 43.82
C ARG A 21 -41.53 -29.84 43.50
N SER A 22 -40.59 -30.04 44.42
CA SER A 22 -39.47 -30.98 44.51
C SER A 22 -39.80 -32.48 44.62
N LEU A 23 -38.89 -33.28 44.06
CA LEU A 23 -38.35 -34.58 44.49
C LEU A 23 -39.30 -35.78 44.71
N ARG A 24 -39.20 -36.75 43.78
CA ARG A 24 -39.29 -38.19 44.08
C ARG A 24 -38.11 -38.93 43.43
N LYS A 25 -37.32 -39.61 44.26
CA LYS A 25 -36.36 -40.66 43.84
C LYS A 25 -37.13 -41.72 43.05
N ARG A 26 -36.78 -41.93 41.78
CA ARG A 26 -37.04 -43.19 41.04
C ARG A 26 -35.71 -43.90 40.84
N GLN A 27 -35.72 -45.21 41.08
CA GLN A 27 -34.62 -46.15 40.85
C GLN A 27 -34.10 -46.09 39.40
N PRO A 28 -32.85 -46.51 39.13
CA PRO A 28 -32.25 -46.39 37.82
C PRO A 28 -32.96 -47.34 36.84
N ALA A 29 -33.57 -46.78 35.79
CA ALA A 29 -33.90 -47.57 34.62
C ALA A 29 -32.58 -47.94 33.94
N LYS A 30 -32.33 -49.25 33.78
CA LYS A 30 -31.30 -49.76 32.87
C LYS A 30 -31.55 -49.15 31.49
N LEU A 31 -30.62 -48.31 31.04
CA LEU A 31 -30.73 -47.60 29.76
C LEU A 31 -29.35 -47.65 29.08
N ALA A 32 -28.83 -48.87 28.93
CA ALA A 32 -27.52 -49.12 28.32
C ALA A 32 -27.57 -50.12 27.16
N ASP A 33 -28.63 -50.92 27.00
CA ASP A 33 -28.65 -51.98 25.97
C ASP A 33 -29.57 -51.66 24.77
N ASP A 34 -30.51 -50.71 24.87
CA ASP A 34 -31.50 -50.44 23.81
C ASP A 34 -31.08 -49.35 22.79
N ILE A 35 -30.05 -48.54 23.09
CA ILE A 35 -29.60 -47.44 22.18
C ILE A 35 -28.70 -47.97 21.07
N ASP A 36 -27.89 -48.99 21.35
CA ASP A 36 -26.97 -49.57 20.36
C ASP A 36 -27.73 -50.42 19.31
N PHE A 37 -28.87 -51.01 19.68
CA PHE A 37 -29.71 -51.81 18.77
C PHE A 37 -30.40 -50.95 17.69
N ASP A 38 -30.76 -49.71 18.03
CA ASP A 38 -31.43 -48.78 17.11
C ASP A 38 -30.44 -48.20 16.08
N LEU A 39 -29.17 -48.01 16.45
CA LEU A 39 -28.12 -47.50 15.57
C LEU A 39 -27.69 -48.52 14.52
N GLU A 40 -27.52 -49.79 14.89
CA GLU A 40 -27.11 -50.85 13.95
C GLU A 40 -28.19 -51.11 12.90
N THR A 41 -29.46 -50.97 13.28
CA THR A 41 -30.63 -51.08 12.40
C THR A 41 -30.70 -49.91 11.42
N LEU A 42 -30.57 -48.67 11.91
CA LEU A 42 -30.49 -47.45 11.09
C LEU A 42 -29.32 -47.47 10.09
N LEU A 43 -28.17 -48.03 10.48
CA LEU A 43 -27.01 -48.18 9.61
C LEU A 43 -27.27 -49.19 8.49
N LYS A 44 -27.87 -50.35 8.80
CA LYS A 44 -28.25 -51.37 7.80
C LYS A 44 -29.28 -50.80 6.81
N GLU A 45 -30.26 -50.04 7.27
CA GLU A 45 -31.24 -49.38 6.42
C GLU A 45 -30.61 -48.33 5.48
N HIS A 46 -29.68 -47.52 6.00
CA HIS A 46 -28.94 -46.54 5.18
C HIS A 46 -28.00 -47.21 4.16
N GLU A 47 -27.35 -48.31 4.51
CA GLU A 47 -26.51 -49.08 3.58
C GLU A 47 -27.34 -49.75 2.48
N GLN A 48 -28.51 -50.30 2.82
CA GLN A 48 -29.47 -50.86 1.85
C GLN A 48 -30.00 -49.78 0.91
N SER A 49 -30.47 -48.64 1.44
CA SER A 49 -30.94 -47.50 0.62
C SER A 49 -29.84 -46.95 -0.28
N GLY A 50 -28.59 -46.89 0.21
CA GLY A 50 -27.43 -46.52 -0.59
C GLY A 50 -27.08 -47.55 -1.67
N ALA A 51 -27.23 -48.85 -1.40
CA ALA A 51 -27.03 -49.91 -2.38
C ALA A 51 -28.06 -49.83 -3.52
N GLU A 52 -29.33 -49.57 -3.19
CA GLU A 52 -30.39 -49.34 -4.17
C GLU A 52 -30.15 -48.09 -5.03
N TYR A 53 -29.67 -47.01 -4.41
CA TYR A 53 -29.33 -45.79 -5.12
C TYR A 53 -28.12 -45.99 -6.06
N ARG A 54 -27.09 -46.74 -5.64
CA ARG A 54 -25.95 -47.11 -6.49
C ARG A 54 -26.37 -47.97 -7.67
N ALA A 55 -27.22 -48.98 -7.45
CA ALA A 55 -27.77 -49.82 -8.49
C ALA A 55 -28.57 -49.00 -9.52
N LYS A 56 -29.41 -48.06 -9.06
CA LYS A 56 -30.16 -47.14 -9.93
C LYS A 56 -29.26 -46.16 -10.71
N ARG A 57 -28.18 -45.67 -10.10
CA ARG A 57 -27.20 -44.78 -10.77
C ARG A 57 -26.38 -45.52 -11.82
N ASP A 58 -25.91 -46.73 -11.51
CA ASP A 58 -25.07 -47.50 -12.41
C ASP A 58 -25.90 -48.03 -13.60
N ALA A 59 -27.20 -48.26 -13.43
CA ALA A 59 -28.16 -48.46 -14.52
C ALA A 59 -28.39 -47.20 -15.40
N LYS A 60 -28.07 -46.00 -14.90
CA LYS A 60 -28.24 -44.71 -15.61
C LYS A 60 -26.97 -44.26 -16.35
N LYS A 61 -25.80 -44.80 -16.00
CA LYS A 61 -24.50 -44.50 -16.63
C LYS A 61 -24.29 -45.12 -18.01
N THR A 62 -25.15 -46.05 -18.42
CA THR A 62 -25.16 -46.60 -19.79
C THR A 62 -25.68 -45.62 -20.85
N LYS A 63 -26.02 -44.37 -20.49
CA LYS A 63 -26.40 -43.30 -21.42
C LYS A 63 -25.87 -41.94 -20.98
N THR A 64 -24.69 -41.53 -21.46
CA THR A 64 -24.35 -40.15 -21.87
C THR A 64 -22.92 -40.12 -22.45
N VAL A 65 -22.76 -39.88 -23.76
CA VAL A 65 -22.54 -38.61 -24.49
C VAL A 65 -21.06 -38.17 -24.41
N LYS A 66 -20.41 -38.17 -25.59
CA LYS A 66 -19.05 -37.67 -25.86
C LYS A 66 -19.04 -36.13 -25.84
N ASP A 67 -17.94 -35.55 -25.39
CA ASP A 67 -17.73 -34.09 -25.30
C ASP A 67 -17.50 -33.48 -26.70
N PRO A 68 -18.12 -32.33 -27.03
CA PRO A 68 -18.00 -31.69 -28.35
C PRO A 68 -16.63 -31.03 -28.64
N GLU A 69 -15.70 -30.94 -27.67
CA GLU A 69 -14.34 -30.46 -27.95
C GLU A 69 -13.42 -31.52 -28.59
N ASP A 70 -13.74 -32.81 -28.44
CA ASP A 70 -12.99 -33.92 -29.05
C ASP A 70 -13.11 -33.93 -30.59
N GLU A 71 -14.16 -33.31 -31.15
CA GLU A 71 -14.37 -33.23 -32.60
C GLU A 71 -13.45 -32.21 -33.30
N LYS A 72 -12.96 -31.20 -32.58
CA LYS A 72 -12.22 -30.08 -33.17
C LYS A 72 -10.83 -30.46 -33.70
N TYR A 73 -10.24 -31.54 -33.19
CA TYR A 73 -8.93 -32.06 -33.60
C TYR A 73 -8.99 -33.45 -34.23
N ALA A 74 -10.19 -34.03 -34.39
CA ALA A 74 -10.38 -35.39 -34.89
C ALA A 74 -9.80 -35.61 -36.30
N ASP A 75 -9.77 -34.56 -37.13
CA ASP A 75 -9.26 -34.61 -38.50
C ASP A 75 -7.80 -34.14 -38.64
N ALA A 76 -7.20 -33.48 -37.63
CA ALA A 76 -5.86 -32.90 -37.74
C ALA A 76 -4.72 -33.94 -37.79
N PHE A 77 -4.99 -35.19 -37.36
CA PHE A 77 -4.02 -36.28 -37.27
C PHE A 77 -4.34 -37.47 -38.19
N LYS A 78 -5.30 -37.30 -39.12
CA LYS A 78 -5.71 -38.33 -40.07
C LYS A 78 -4.53 -38.69 -41.00
N GLY A 79 -3.98 -39.90 -40.86
CA GLY A 79 -2.85 -40.39 -41.66
C GLY A 79 -1.48 -40.39 -40.97
N TYR A 80 -1.34 -39.69 -39.83
CA TYR A 80 -0.14 -39.77 -38.96
C TYR A 80 -0.47 -40.58 -37.71
N VAL A 81 -0.54 -41.91 -37.87
CA VAL A 81 -0.68 -42.83 -36.74
C VAL A 81 0.70 -43.39 -36.42
N ILE A 82 1.56 -42.57 -35.82
CA ILE A 82 2.61 -43.14 -34.98
C ILE A 82 1.93 -43.31 -33.62
N PRO A 83 1.62 -44.54 -33.17
CA PRO A 83 1.16 -44.74 -31.80
C PRO A 83 2.19 -44.09 -30.89
N PHE A 84 1.77 -43.15 -30.03
CA PHE A 84 2.68 -42.51 -29.08
C PHE A 84 3.44 -43.58 -28.26
N ASP A 85 2.74 -44.68 -27.94
CA ASP A 85 3.26 -45.89 -27.30
C ASP A 85 4.31 -46.68 -28.11
N SER A 86 4.44 -46.42 -29.41
CA SER A 86 5.46 -47.04 -30.28
C SER A 86 6.74 -46.22 -30.37
N LEU A 87 6.78 -45.03 -29.76
CA LEU A 87 7.99 -44.22 -29.69
C LEU A 87 9.01 -44.86 -28.74
N PRO A 88 10.32 -44.66 -28.97
CA PRO A 88 11.35 -45.06 -28.02
C PRO A 88 11.11 -44.43 -26.64
N ALA A 89 11.40 -45.17 -25.57
CA ALA A 89 11.20 -44.72 -24.18
C ALA A 89 11.81 -43.33 -23.90
N LEU A 90 13.04 -43.09 -24.38
CA LEU A 90 13.74 -41.82 -24.23
C LEU A 90 13.00 -40.62 -24.88
N CYS A 91 12.27 -40.86 -25.97
CA CYS A 91 11.48 -39.81 -26.61
C CYS A 91 10.24 -39.49 -25.78
N ILE A 92 9.59 -40.52 -25.23
CA ILE A 92 8.41 -40.38 -24.37
C ILE A 92 8.78 -39.65 -23.07
N GLU A 93 9.91 -40.00 -22.46
CA GLU A 93 10.43 -39.33 -21.25
C GLU A 93 10.68 -37.83 -21.50
N LYS A 94 11.25 -37.46 -22.65
CA LYS A 94 11.40 -36.05 -23.03
C LYS A 94 10.08 -35.33 -23.18
N VAL A 95 9.07 -35.98 -23.78
CA VAL A 95 7.72 -35.40 -23.88
C VAL A 95 7.12 -35.22 -22.50
N PHE A 96 7.26 -36.20 -21.59
CA PHE A 96 6.79 -36.07 -20.21
C PHE A 96 7.46 -34.92 -19.46
N ALA A 97 8.75 -34.68 -19.68
CA ALA A 97 9.50 -33.58 -19.08
C ALA A 97 9.04 -32.18 -19.57
N MET A 98 8.38 -32.11 -20.74
CA MET A 98 7.83 -30.87 -21.32
C MET A 98 6.38 -30.59 -20.90
N LEU A 99 5.73 -31.51 -20.16
CA LEU A 99 4.36 -31.31 -19.70
C LEU A 99 4.35 -30.49 -18.41
N ASP A 100 4.00 -29.21 -18.52
CA ASP A 100 3.91 -28.28 -17.39
C ASP A 100 2.66 -28.49 -16.51
N SER A 101 1.98 -29.64 -16.61
CA SER A 101 0.73 -29.92 -15.92
C SER A 101 0.71 -31.35 -15.42
N PRO A 102 0.66 -31.58 -14.09
CA PRO A 102 0.55 -32.92 -13.52
C PRO A 102 -0.73 -33.62 -13.95
N GLN A 103 -1.78 -32.88 -14.30
CA GLN A 103 -3.04 -33.47 -14.77
C GLN A 103 -2.90 -34.00 -16.19
N ASP A 104 -2.16 -33.30 -17.05
CA ASP A 104 -1.90 -33.74 -18.42
C ASP A 104 -0.91 -34.91 -18.42
N LEU A 105 0.12 -34.84 -17.58
CA LEU A 105 1.01 -35.97 -17.34
C LEU A 105 0.25 -37.20 -16.82
N TYR A 106 -0.71 -37.02 -15.90
CA TYR A 106 -1.57 -38.10 -15.42
C TYR A 106 -2.43 -38.68 -16.55
N ASN A 107 -3.10 -37.84 -17.34
CA ASN A 107 -3.97 -38.31 -18.42
C ASN A 107 -3.18 -39.10 -19.48
N LEU A 108 -2.01 -38.60 -19.86
CA LEU A 108 -1.14 -39.25 -20.83
C LEU A 108 -0.58 -40.55 -20.28
N ALA A 109 -0.03 -40.56 -19.07
CA ALA A 109 0.55 -41.76 -18.46
C ALA A 109 -0.46 -42.89 -18.27
N TYR A 110 -1.71 -42.57 -17.93
CA TYR A 110 -2.76 -43.57 -17.69
C TYR A 110 -3.50 -44.02 -18.96
N SER A 111 -3.14 -43.50 -20.13
CA SER A 111 -3.69 -43.97 -21.41
C SER A 111 -3.14 -45.35 -21.81
N SER A 112 -1.99 -45.77 -21.28
CA SER A 112 -1.36 -47.06 -21.59
C SER A 112 -0.52 -47.58 -20.42
N LYS A 113 -0.50 -48.90 -20.23
CA LYS A 113 0.34 -49.55 -19.20
C LYS A 113 1.83 -49.30 -19.46
N PHE A 114 2.23 -49.24 -20.73
CA PHE A 114 3.61 -48.97 -21.11
C PHE A 114 4.03 -47.54 -20.74
N LEU A 115 3.22 -46.54 -21.10
CA LEU A 115 3.46 -45.15 -20.74
C LEU A 115 3.51 -44.93 -19.23
N MET A 116 2.68 -45.65 -18.48
CA MET A 116 2.73 -45.63 -17.02
C MET A 116 4.12 -46.06 -16.54
N THR A 117 4.72 -47.14 -17.07
CA THR A 117 6.05 -47.57 -16.61
C THR A 117 7.20 -46.57 -16.87
N LEU A 118 6.99 -45.57 -17.74
CA LEU A 118 7.96 -44.55 -18.09
C LEU A 118 7.84 -43.25 -17.27
N VAL A 119 6.89 -43.17 -16.32
CA VAL A 119 6.75 -41.99 -15.48
C VAL A 119 7.89 -41.93 -14.46
N THR A 120 8.76 -40.93 -14.60
CA THR A 120 9.87 -40.69 -13.68
C THR A 120 9.49 -39.69 -12.57
N PRO A 121 10.16 -39.72 -11.41
CA PRO A 121 10.02 -38.69 -10.39
C PRO A 121 10.30 -37.28 -10.93
N GLU A 122 11.28 -37.16 -11.82
CA GLU A 122 11.66 -35.91 -12.46
C GLU A 122 10.51 -35.29 -13.26
N ALA A 123 9.84 -36.06 -14.14
CA ALA A 123 8.71 -35.54 -14.90
C ALA A 123 7.57 -35.07 -13.98
N VAL A 124 7.31 -35.79 -12.89
CA VAL A 124 6.25 -35.44 -11.93
C VAL A 124 6.60 -34.17 -11.14
N ILE A 125 7.85 -34.04 -10.70
CA ILE A 125 8.33 -32.86 -9.97
C ILE A 125 8.33 -31.63 -10.88
N ARG A 126 8.91 -31.74 -12.09
CA ARG A 126 8.93 -30.66 -13.08
C ARG A 126 7.52 -30.21 -13.45
N SER A 127 6.63 -31.14 -13.80
CA SER A 127 5.24 -30.79 -14.11
C SER A 127 4.56 -30.06 -12.97
N ALA A 128 4.86 -30.37 -11.70
CA ALA A 128 4.27 -29.69 -10.55
C ALA A 128 4.82 -28.27 -10.35
N VAL A 129 6.12 -28.07 -10.54
CA VAL A 129 6.82 -26.79 -10.35
C VAL A 129 6.49 -25.82 -11.47
N PHE A 130 6.48 -26.27 -12.73
CA PHE A 130 6.20 -25.45 -13.91
C PHE A 130 4.70 -25.19 -14.14
N ASN A 131 3.82 -25.82 -13.35
CA ASN A 131 2.39 -25.61 -13.51
C ASN A 131 1.95 -24.20 -13.12
N ASN A 132 1.40 -23.48 -14.09
CA ASN A 132 0.80 -22.15 -13.91
C ASN A 132 1.77 -21.11 -13.29
N LEU A 133 3.04 -21.07 -13.75
CA LEU A 133 4.07 -20.13 -13.26
C LEU A 133 3.64 -18.65 -13.17
N ARG A 134 2.67 -18.22 -14.01
CA ARG A 134 2.15 -16.83 -14.02
C ARG A 134 1.18 -16.50 -12.89
N LYS A 135 0.58 -17.50 -12.22
CA LYS A 135 -0.37 -17.29 -11.12
C LYS A 135 0.34 -17.60 -9.80
N ARG A 136 0.68 -16.56 -9.03
CA ARG A 136 1.26 -16.64 -7.67
C ARG A 136 0.70 -17.83 -6.86
N ASP A 137 1.52 -18.86 -6.69
CA ASP A 137 1.56 -19.83 -5.57
C ASP A 137 0.30 -20.59 -5.12
N LYS A 138 -0.54 -21.21 -5.97
CA LYS A 138 -1.77 -21.84 -5.43
C LYS A 138 -2.20 -23.21 -5.94
N GLY A 139 -1.26 -24.12 -6.16
CA GLY A 139 -1.65 -25.51 -6.46
C GLY A 139 -0.54 -26.52 -6.24
N ASN A 140 0.01 -26.98 -7.36
CA ASN A 140 0.84 -28.18 -7.40
C ASN A 140 2.26 -27.93 -6.87
N ARG A 141 2.86 -26.77 -7.15
CA ARG A 141 4.16 -26.35 -6.59
C ARG A 141 4.16 -26.39 -5.05
N LYS A 142 3.10 -25.89 -4.42
CA LYS A 142 2.93 -25.92 -2.94
C LYS A 142 2.71 -27.32 -2.40
N ILE A 143 1.91 -28.15 -3.08
CA ILE A 143 1.71 -29.55 -2.70
C ILE A 143 3.03 -30.31 -2.78
N MET A 144 3.81 -30.09 -3.84
CA MET A 144 5.12 -30.70 -4.02
C MET A 144 6.10 -30.27 -2.92
N SER A 145 6.19 -28.98 -2.62
CA SER A 145 6.99 -28.46 -1.52
C SER A 145 6.63 -29.11 -0.17
N ASN A 146 5.33 -29.28 0.13
CA ASN A 146 4.89 -29.98 1.34
C ASN A 146 5.35 -31.45 1.35
N ILE A 147 5.26 -32.15 0.22
CA ILE A 147 5.71 -33.55 0.11
C ILE A 147 7.22 -33.63 0.36
N MET A 148 8.00 -32.76 -0.27
CA MET A 148 9.46 -32.70 -0.09
C MET A 148 9.83 -32.41 1.36
N ALA A 149 9.10 -31.50 2.03
CA ALA A 149 9.32 -31.24 3.46
C ALA A 149 9.13 -32.50 4.33
N TYR A 150 8.09 -33.31 4.07
CA TYR A 150 7.87 -34.55 4.82
C TYR A 150 8.92 -35.64 4.53
N ILE A 151 9.45 -35.68 3.31
CA ILE A 151 10.55 -36.59 2.95
C ILE A 151 11.82 -36.17 3.73
N ASN A 152 12.15 -34.88 3.70
CA ASN A 152 13.32 -34.34 4.41
C ASN A 152 13.29 -34.60 5.91
N THR A 153 12.12 -34.47 6.55
CA THR A 153 11.95 -34.69 7.99
C THR A 153 11.73 -36.16 8.36
N ARG A 154 11.93 -37.10 7.43
CA ARG A 154 11.68 -38.54 7.61
C ARG A 154 10.31 -38.83 8.21
N SER A 155 9.31 -38.03 7.84
CA SER A 155 7.96 -38.16 8.40
C SER A 155 7.07 -39.08 7.56
N ILE A 156 7.51 -39.45 6.34
CA ILE A 156 6.80 -40.33 5.43
C ILE A 156 7.74 -41.28 4.68
N HIS A 157 7.19 -42.37 4.12
CA HIS A 157 7.88 -43.15 3.09
C HIS A 157 8.07 -42.35 1.80
N VAL A 158 9.24 -42.45 1.14
CA VAL A 158 9.50 -41.79 -0.16
C VAL A 158 8.49 -42.30 -1.21
N PRO A 159 7.61 -41.43 -1.75
CA PRO A 159 6.60 -41.85 -2.72
C PRO A 159 7.21 -42.35 -4.04
N SER A 160 6.57 -43.35 -4.66
CA SER A 160 6.82 -43.69 -6.07
C SER A 160 6.34 -42.55 -6.99
N ALA A 161 6.89 -42.48 -8.21
CA ALA A 161 6.48 -41.45 -9.19
C ALA A 161 4.96 -41.47 -9.43
N HIS A 162 4.36 -42.66 -9.51
CA HIS A 162 2.91 -42.84 -9.61
C HIS A 162 2.14 -42.28 -8.43
N ARG A 163 2.61 -42.51 -7.20
CA ARG A 163 1.94 -41.98 -6.03
C ARG A 163 2.07 -40.47 -5.95
N MET A 164 3.24 -39.93 -6.24
CA MET A 164 3.45 -38.48 -6.28
C MET A 164 2.51 -37.82 -7.30
N LEU A 165 2.37 -38.43 -8.48
CA LEU A 165 1.43 -37.97 -9.50
C LEU A 165 -0.04 -38.07 -9.05
N ARG A 166 -0.40 -39.12 -8.30
CA ARG A 166 -1.74 -39.22 -7.68
C ARG A 166 -1.97 -38.16 -6.60
N LEU A 167 -0.98 -37.88 -5.75
CA LEU A 167 -1.09 -36.88 -4.68
C LEU A 167 -1.34 -35.46 -5.22
N LEU A 168 -0.67 -35.12 -6.33
CA LEU A 168 -0.87 -33.85 -7.04
C LEU A 168 -2.26 -33.74 -7.68
N ASN A 169 -2.81 -34.85 -8.17
CA ASN A 169 -4.11 -34.90 -8.87
C ASN A 169 -5.27 -35.40 -8.02
N ALA A 170 -5.08 -35.63 -6.71
CA ALA A 170 -6.07 -36.25 -5.85
C ALA A 170 -7.32 -35.37 -5.71
N LYS A 171 -8.47 -35.90 -6.13
CA LYS A 171 -9.80 -35.26 -6.01
C LYS A 171 -10.64 -35.79 -4.85
N SER A 172 -10.29 -36.96 -4.31
CA SER A 172 -11.02 -37.65 -3.25
C SER A 172 -10.07 -38.22 -2.21
N CYS A 173 -10.57 -38.38 -0.98
CA CYS A 173 -9.82 -38.91 0.14
C CYS A 173 -9.23 -40.31 -0.16
N GLU A 174 -7.92 -40.47 0.02
CA GLU A 174 -7.17 -41.70 -0.22
C GLU A 174 -7.57 -42.86 0.71
N ARG A 175 -8.28 -42.58 1.81
CA ARG A 175 -8.83 -43.65 2.68
C ARG A 175 -9.94 -44.45 2.00
N GLY A 176 -10.49 -43.98 0.88
CA GLY A 176 -11.49 -44.73 0.11
C GLY A 176 -12.68 -45.15 0.97
N ASP A 177 -12.87 -46.45 1.13
CA ASP A 177 -13.94 -47.04 1.94
C ASP A 177 -13.82 -46.74 3.44
N ARG A 178 -12.61 -46.45 3.92
CA ARG A 178 -12.30 -46.08 5.31
C ARG A 178 -12.37 -44.56 5.55
N CYS A 179 -12.90 -43.78 4.61
CA CYS A 179 -13.04 -42.34 4.76
C CYS A 179 -14.15 -41.99 5.77
N TRP A 180 -13.83 -41.23 6.83
CA TRP A 180 -14.81 -40.73 7.81
C TRP A 180 -15.89 -39.82 7.19
N GLY A 181 -15.59 -39.23 6.02
CA GLY A 181 -16.54 -38.45 5.24
C GLY A 181 -17.17 -39.21 4.08
N LYS A 182 -17.06 -40.55 4.02
CA LYS A 182 -17.63 -41.35 2.94
C LYS A 182 -19.14 -41.13 2.87
N ASN A 183 -19.62 -40.83 1.66
CA ASN A 183 -21.04 -40.68 1.41
C ASN A 183 -21.66 -42.08 1.22
N LEU A 184 -22.46 -42.51 2.19
CA LEU A 184 -23.07 -43.84 2.23
C LEU A 184 -24.06 -44.09 1.07
N ASN A 185 -24.66 -43.04 0.52
CA ASN A 185 -25.56 -43.14 -0.64
C ASN A 185 -24.78 -43.42 -1.92
N THR A 186 -23.69 -42.67 -2.17
CA THR A 186 -22.93 -42.77 -3.42
C THR A 186 -21.82 -43.82 -3.38
N GLY A 187 -21.43 -44.29 -2.19
CA GLY A 187 -20.29 -45.17 -1.93
C GLY A 187 -18.93 -44.50 -2.09
N LYS A 188 -18.88 -43.18 -2.36
CA LYS A 188 -17.63 -42.47 -2.66
C LYS A 188 -17.03 -41.82 -1.41
N ALA A 189 -15.71 -41.84 -1.32
CA ALA A 189 -14.97 -41.07 -0.34
C ALA A 189 -15.20 -39.56 -0.55
N MET A 190 -15.13 -38.78 0.53
CA MET A 190 -15.27 -37.33 0.50
C MET A 190 -14.29 -36.68 -0.50
N SER A 191 -14.78 -35.70 -1.25
CA SER A 191 -13.93 -34.87 -2.10
C SER A 191 -12.96 -34.05 -1.27
N LEU A 192 -11.77 -33.82 -1.81
CA LEU A 192 -10.77 -32.95 -1.19
C LEU A 192 -11.12 -31.51 -1.50
N ASN A 193 -10.99 -30.64 -0.50
CA ASN A 193 -11.16 -29.21 -0.72
C ASN A 193 -10.00 -28.70 -1.59
N VAL A 194 -10.31 -28.10 -2.73
CA VAL A 194 -9.34 -27.59 -3.72
C VAL A 194 -8.39 -26.55 -3.10
N HIS A 195 -8.80 -25.91 -2.00
CA HIS A 195 -8.01 -24.91 -1.28
C HIS A 195 -7.27 -25.47 -0.04
N SER A 196 -7.49 -26.74 0.33
CA SER A 196 -6.81 -27.39 1.45
C SER A 196 -5.51 -28.03 0.93
N PHE A 197 -4.41 -27.28 1.04
CA PHE A 197 -3.08 -27.73 0.63
C PHE A 197 -2.38 -28.62 1.68
N SER A 198 -2.97 -28.77 2.87
CA SER A 198 -2.42 -29.61 3.92
C SER A 198 -2.65 -31.08 3.58
N ARG A 199 -1.57 -31.77 3.21
CA ARG A 199 -1.49 -33.22 3.04
C ARG A 199 -0.78 -33.82 4.26
N PRO A 200 -1.46 -34.01 5.41
CA PRO A 200 -0.79 -34.50 6.62
C PRO A 200 -0.14 -35.85 6.34
N PHE A 201 1.12 -36.02 6.76
CA PHE A 201 1.91 -37.22 6.53
C PHE A 201 1.91 -37.68 5.06
N GLY A 202 1.90 -36.74 4.10
CA GLY A 202 1.94 -37.08 2.68
C GLY A 202 0.73 -37.88 2.19
N LEU A 203 -0.42 -37.78 2.87
CA LEU A 203 -1.68 -38.41 2.48
C LEU A 203 -2.68 -37.38 1.96
N ALA A 204 -3.39 -37.72 0.89
CA ALA A 204 -4.48 -36.91 0.37
C ALA A 204 -5.81 -37.25 1.08
N ILE A 205 -5.96 -36.77 2.31
CA ILE A 205 -7.14 -37.01 3.16
C ILE A 205 -8.02 -35.77 3.32
N CYS A 206 -9.33 -35.97 3.51
CA CYS A 206 -10.29 -34.88 3.68
C CYS A 206 -10.27 -34.30 5.10
N ASP A 207 -10.75 -33.06 5.26
CA ASP A 207 -10.77 -32.35 6.55
C ASP A 207 -11.53 -33.12 7.66
N LYS A 208 -12.55 -33.92 7.31
CA LYS A 208 -13.23 -34.80 8.28
C LYS A 208 -12.30 -35.90 8.80
N CYS A 209 -11.51 -36.53 7.92
CA CYS A 209 -10.54 -37.54 8.34
C CYS A 209 -9.44 -36.91 9.20
N VAL A 210 -9.03 -35.67 8.90
CA VAL A 210 -8.06 -34.92 9.73
C VAL A 210 -8.66 -34.62 11.12
N LYS A 211 -9.86 -34.01 11.17
CA LYS A 211 -10.49 -33.54 12.41
C LYS A 211 -10.89 -34.67 13.37
N PHE A 212 -11.45 -35.76 12.84
CA PHE A 212 -11.96 -36.86 13.65
C PHE A 212 -10.90 -37.92 13.96
N GLY A 213 -9.70 -37.82 13.39
CA GLY A 213 -8.54 -38.63 13.80
C GLY A 213 -7.81 -38.09 15.03
N THR A 214 -8.02 -36.82 15.42
CA THR A 214 -7.31 -36.17 16.54
C THR A 214 -8.16 -35.90 17.78
N THR A 215 -9.47 -36.16 17.77
CA THR A 215 -10.37 -35.86 18.91
C THR A 215 -11.38 -36.96 19.19
N LYS A 216 -11.73 -37.16 20.49
CA LYS A 216 -12.92 -37.92 20.92
C LYS A 216 -14.18 -37.29 20.31
N VAL A 217 -14.83 -37.97 19.36
CA VAL A 217 -16.09 -37.48 18.75
C VAL A 217 -17.22 -37.58 19.78
N PRO A 218 -17.89 -36.48 20.18
CA PRO A 218 -19.01 -36.54 21.11
C PRO A 218 -20.25 -37.16 20.46
N TYR A 219 -20.96 -38.03 21.18
CA TYR A 219 -22.19 -38.71 20.74
C TYR A 219 -23.32 -37.74 20.26
N SER A 220 -23.29 -36.48 20.70
CA SER A 220 -24.25 -35.44 20.30
C SER A 220 -24.05 -34.88 18.88
N HIS A 221 -22.93 -35.18 18.22
CA HIS A 221 -22.68 -34.78 16.84
C HIS A 221 -23.31 -35.73 15.80
N PHE A 222 -23.74 -36.92 16.21
CA PHE A 222 -24.24 -37.96 15.29
C PHE A 222 -25.66 -37.68 14.76
N SER A 223 -26.50 -36.96 15.50
CA SER A 223 -27.87 -36.63 15.08
C SER A 223 -27.96 -35.44 14.11
N ARG A 224 -26.89 -34.65 13.95
CA ARG A 224 -26.90 -33.40 13.17
C ARG A 224 -26.26 -33.48 11.79
N PHE A 225 -25.43 -34.48 11.52
CA PHE A 225 -24.79 -34.64 10.20
C PHE A 225 -25.60 -35.57 9.31
N GLN A 226 -26.52 -34.97 8.55
CA GLN A 226 -27.22 -35.63 7.45
C GLN A 226 -26.22 -36.31 6.50
N GLN A 227 -26.42 -37.62 6.29
CA GLN A 227 -25.91 -38.42 5.16
C GLN A 227 -24.38 -38.63 5.05
N GLY A 228 -23.77 -39.23 6.07
CA GLY A 228 -22.60 -40.09 5.86
C GLY A 228 -21.54 -40.02 6.95
N VAL A 229 -21.41 -41.13 7.69
CA VAL A 229 -20.18 -41.54 8.39
C VAL A 229 -20.16 -43.08 8.40
N ALA A 230 -19.15 -43.69 7.76
CA ALA A 230 -18.84 -45.11 7.95
C ALA A 230 -17.90 -45.24 9.18
N PHE A 231 -18.23 -46.11 10.12
CA PHE A 231 -17.41 -46.40 11.30
C PHE A 231 -16.36 -47.48 10.97
N TYR A 232 -15.09 -47.21 11.30
CA TYR A 232 -14.07 -48.24 11.54
C TYR A 232 -13.14 -47.78 12.67
N GLN A 233 -12.53 -48.76 13.35
CA GLN A 233 -11.75 -48.64 14.59
C GLN A 233 -10.90 -47.36 14.72
N TRP A 234 -10.93 -46.82 15.95
CA TRP A 234 -10.43 -45.51 16.39
C TRP A 234 -8.95 -45.22 16.09
N ASN A 235 -8.15 -46.23 15.74
CA ASN A 235 -6.69 -46.16 15.77
C ASN A 235 -5.99 -45.91 14.40
N LEU A 236 -6.71 -45.87 13.28
CA LEU A 236 -6.09 -46.10 11.95
C LEU A 236 -5.79 -44.83 11.11
N LEU A 237 -5.54 -43.66 11.71
CA LEU A 237 -5.17 -42.47 10.92
C LEU A 237 -3.66 -42.32 10.71
N MET A 238 -2.83 -42.67 11.70
CA MET A 238 -1.36 -42.56 11.56
C MET A 238 -0.67 -43.90 11.31
N ASP A 239 -1.41 -44.94 10.93
CA ASP A 239 -0.78 -46.21 10.57
C ASP A 239 -0.44 -46.22 9.07
N PRO A 240 0.72 -46.75 8.68
CA PRO A 240 1.09 -46.88 7.28
C PRO A 240 0.04 -47.67 6.48
N LEU A 241 -0.44 -47.12 5.36
CA LEU A 241 -1.42 -47.78 4.49
C LEU A 241 -0.73 -48.55 3.35
N ARG A 242 -0.92 -49.86 3.22
CA ARG A 242 -0.48 -50.56 2.00
C ARG A 242 -1.50 -50.39 0.87
N ASP A 243 -1.09 -49.80 -0.26
CA ASP A 243 -1.94 -49.78 -1.46
C ASP A 243 -2.08 -51.21 -1.98
N LEU A 244 -3.32 -51.69 -2.03
CA LEU A 244 -3.66 -53.05 -2.45
C LEU A 244 -3.28 -53.35 -3.91
N LYS A 245 -3.10 -52.33 -4.75
CA LYS A 245 -2.75 -52.49 -6.17
C LYS A 245 -1.26 -52.47 -6.43
N THR A 246 -0.52 -51.58 -5.76
CA THR A 246 0.92 -51.41 -6.00
C THR A 246 1.77 -52.13 -4.96
N GLY A 247 1.21 -52.46 -3.80
CA GLY A 247 1.94 -52.99 -2.64
C GLY A 247 2.78 -51.95 -1.90
N ASP A 248 2.78 -50.69 -2.37
CA ASP A 248 3.58 -49.62 -1.80
C ASP A 248 3.06 -49.20 -0.42
N VAL A 249 3.98 -48.85 0.49
CA VAL A 249 3.65 -48.36 1.83
C VAL A 249 3.37 -46.85 1.83
N HIS A 250 2.22 -46.55 2.41
CA HIS A 250 1.42 -45.35 2.55
C HIS A 250 1.61 -44.40 3.75
N GLY A 251 2.17 -43.20 3.62
CA GLY A 251 2.03 -42.20 4.69
C GLY A 251 3.14 -42.28 5.75
N PRO A 252 2.84 -42.17 7.06
CA PRO A 252 3.86 -42.05 8.10
C PRO A 252 4.76 -43.28 8.19
N LEU A 253 5.98 -43.10 8.73
CA LEU A 253 6.94 -44.19 8.93
C LEU A 253 6.65 -45.06 10.15
N LEU A 254 5.91 -44.51 11.13
CA LEU A 254 5.65 -45.13 12.43
C LEU A 254 4.15 -45.29 12.63
N GLU A 255 3.76 -46.32 13.37
CA GLU A 255 2.36 -46.58 13.75
C GLU A 255 1.91 -45.69 14.92
N VAL A 256 0.61 -45.44 15.04
CA VAL A 256 0.02 -44.66 16.15
C VAL A 256 0.36 -45.29 17.50
N LEU A 257 0.26 -46.62 17.57
CA LEU A 257 0.49 -47.37 18.81
C LEU A 257 1.93 -47.23 19.28
N GLU A 258 2.88 -47.17 18.35
CA GLU A 258 4.28 -46.93 18.63
C GLU A 258 4.52 -45.54 19.23
N LEU A 259 3.87 -44.51 18.67
CA LEU A 259 3.92 -43.15 19.19
C LEU A 259 3.28 -43.03 20.58
N GLN A 260 2.12 -43.65 20.78
CA GLN A 260 1.45 -43.70 22.09
C GLN A 260 2.27 -44.45 23.12
N GLN A 261 2.97 -45.52 22.71
CA GLN A 261 3.87 -46.25 23.58
C GLN A 261 5.02 -45.34 24.04
N ILE A 262 5.64 -44.56 23.15
CA ILE A 262 6.66 -43.58 23.54
C ILE A 262 6.09 -42.53 24.50
N GLU A 263 4.93 -41.93 24.18
CA GLU A 263 4.31 -40.90 25.00
C GLU A 263 4.00 -41.38 26.43
N ASN A 264 3.56 -42.63 26.57
CA ASN A 264 3.21 -43.23 27.86
C ASN A 264 4.43 -43.80 28.61
N SER A 265 5.50 -44.18 27.90
CA SER A 265 6.67 -44.85 28.51
C SER A 265 7.75 -43.88 28.96
N TYR A 266 7.84 -42.69 28.37
CA TYR A 266 8.89 -41.70 28.67
C TYR A 266 8.30 -40.40 29.20
N ALA A 267 8.81 -39.89 30.32
CA ALA A 267 8.36 -38.62 30.90
C ALA A 267 9.10 -37.40 30.33
N ASN A 268 10.40 -37.55 30.03
CA ASN A 268 11.27 -36.49 29.51
C ASN A 268 11.22 -36.40 27.98
N ASN A 269 11.31 -35.19 27.43
CA ASN A 269 11.29 -34.93 25.99
C ASN A 269 12.54 -35.44 25.26
N ASP A 270 13.71 -35.41 25.90
CA ASP A 270 14.95 -35.90 25.26
C ASP A 270 14.92 -37.42 25.09
N ASP A 271 14.39 -38.15 26.07
CA ASP A 271 14.22 -39.60 26.00
C ASP A 271 13.16 -39.99 24.96
N LYS A 272 12.06 -39.23 24.86
CA LYS A 272 11.05 -39.38 23.79
C LYS A 272 11.68 -39.21 22.42
N LYS A 273 12.53 -38.19 22.24
CA LYS A 273 13.23 -37.91 20.99
C LYS A 273 14.18 -39.05 20.62
N CYS A 274 15.00 -39.52 21.57
CA CYS A 274 15.93 -40.64 21.34
C CYS A 274 15.18 -41.94 21.00
N ALA A 275 14.06 -42.22 21.68
CA ALA A 275 13.22 -43.39 21.38
C ALA A 275 12.60 -43.28 19.98
N LEU A 276 12.07 -42.11 19.61
CA LEU A 276 11.51 -41.85 18.29
C LEU A 276 12.54 -42.05 17.18
N GLU A 277 13.75 -41.50 17.33
CA GLU A 277 14.85 -41.67 16.38
C GLU A 277 15.24 -43.15 16.22
N GLY A 278 15.29 -43.91 17.32
CA GLY A 278 15.53 -45.35 17.30
C GLY A 278 14.44 -46.15 16.59
N MET A 279 13.17 -45.74 16.70
CA MET A 279 12.06 -46.38 16.00
C MET A 279 12.04 -46.04 14.51
N VAL A 280 12.31 -44.79 14.13
CA VAL A 280 12.49 -44.41 12.72
C VAL A 280 13.63 -45.21 12.09
N ALA A 281 14.76 -45.35 12.78
CA ALA A 281 15.87 -46.16 12.31
C ALA A 281 15.48 -47.64 12.12
N LYS A 282 14.70 -48.21 13.05
CA LYS A 282 14.20 -49.59 12.94
C LYS A 282 13.21 -49.78 11.78
N ALA A 283 12.27 -48.85 11.60
CA ALA A 283 11.32 -48.86 10.49
C ALA A 283 12.02 -48.81 9.12
N LEU A 284 13.21 -48.21 9.07
CA LEU A 284 14.10 -48.17 7.92
C LEU A 284 15.09 -49.36 7.85
N THR A 285 14.89 -50.46 8.61
CA THR A 285 15.79 -51.64 8.58
C THR A 285 15.07 -52.99 8.47
N ASN A 286 13.79 -53.09 8.82
CA ASN A 286 13.04 -54.34 8.69
C ASN A 286 12.51 -54.51 7.25
N GLU A 287 13.04 -55.55 6.57
CA GLU A 287 12.73 -56.02 5.20
C GLU A 287 13.38 -55.23 4.04
N GLY A 288 14.61 -55.64 3.67
CA GLY A 288 15.19 -55.79 2.30
C GLY A 288 15.09 -54.72 1.20
N LYS A 289 14.14 -53.78 1.23
CA LYS A 289 13.88 -52.71 0.25
C LYS A 289 14.04 -51.31 0.83
N TYR A 290 14.09 -51.20 2.15
CA TYR A 290 14.26 -49.94 2.87
C TYR A 290 15.49 -50.11 3.77
N CYS A 291 16.68 -49.92 3.18
CA CYS A 291 17.92 -49.71 3.92
C CYS A 291 18.03 -48.19 4.18
N PRO A 292 18.52 -47.72 5.35
CA PRO A 292 18.60 -46.28 5.62
C PRO A 292 19.41 -45.53 4.55
N ILE A 293 20.47 -46.15 4.03
CA ILE A 293 21.31 -45.61 2.95
C ILE A 293 20.48 -45.41 1.67
N HIS A 294 19.65 -46.38 1.30
CA HIS A 294 18.82 -46.31 0.09
C HIS A 294 17.69 -45.27 0.20
N TYR A 295 17.15 -45.06 1.42
CA TYR A 295 16.18 -43.99 1.66
C TYR A 295 16.83 -42.62 1.47
N GLU A 296 17.99 -42.39 2.08
CA GLU A 296 18.71 -41.11 2.01
C GLU A 296 19.14 -40.79 0.58
N GLU A 297 19.69 -41.76 -0.16
CA GLU A 297 20.05 -41.58 -1.57
C GLU A 297 18.84 -41.19 -2.43
N LYS A 298 17.70 -41.84 -2.23
CA LYS A 298 16.48 -41.58 -3.00
C LYS A 298 15.83 -40.25 -2.62
N ALA A 299 15.82 -39.91 -1.33
CA ALA A 299 15.34 -38.63 -0.82
C ALA A 299 16.21 -37.48 -1.36
N ALA A 300 17.53 -37.61 -1.28
CA ALA A 300 18.48 -36.63 -1.81
C ALA A 300 18.27 -36.41 -3.32
N ALA A 301 18.12 -37.47 -4.11
CA ALA A 301 17.85 -37.36 -5.54
C ALA A 301 16.54 -36.59 -5.85
N TYR A 302 15.47 -36.83 -5.08
CA TYR A 302 14.20 -36.10 -5.26
C TYR A 302 14.33 -34.62 -4.89
N HIS A 303 15.09 -34.32 -3.83
CA HIS A 303 15.38 -32.95 -3.42
C HIS A 303 16.20 -32.19 -4.46
N GLU A 304 17.27 -32.80 -4.99
CA GLU A 304 18.09 -32.19 -6.04
C GLU A 304 17.27 -31.86 -7.29
N ILE A 305 16.43 -32.80 -7.73
CA ILE A 305 15.51 -32.58 -8.85
C ILE A 305 14.54 -31.41 -8.57
N PHE A 306 13.99 -31.34 -7.36
CA PHE A 306 13.06 -30.29 -6.96
C PHE A 306 13.74 -28.91 -6.92
N GLU A 307 14.92 -28.80 -6.31
CA GLU A 307 15.67 -27.55 -6.24
C GLU A 307 16.10 -27.05 -7.62
N ASN A 308 16.56 -27.96 -8.49
CA ASN A 308 16.91 -27.62 -9.87
C ASN A 308 15.68 -27.10 -10.65
N ALA A 309 14.53 -27.76 -10.50
CA ALA A 309 13.29 -27.34 -11.14
C ALA A 309 12.77 -26.00 -10.60
N GLU A 310 12.85 -25.76 -9.28
CA GLU A 310 12.46 -24.50 -8.65
C GLU A 310 13.33 -23.34 -9.17
N LYS A 311 14.65 -23.54 -9.23
CA LYS A 311 15.58 -22.53 -9.73
C LYS A 311 15.31 -22.18 -11.20
N GLU A 312 15.16 -23.18 -12.05
CA GLU A 312 14.85 -22.97 -13.48
C GLU A 312 13.51 -22.25 -13.67
N ALA A 313 12.49 -22.63 -12.90
CA ALA A 313 11.18 -21.99 -12.94
C ALA A 313 11.24 -20.51 -12.51
N ASP A 314 11.99 -20.20 -11.46
CA ASP A 314 12.15 -18.83 -10.96
C ASP A 314 12.94 -17.96 -11.96
N ASP A 315 13.98 -18.50 -12.61
CA ASP A 315 14.72 -17.83 -13.68
C ASP A 315 13.80 -17.50 -14.88
N VAL A 316 12.92 -18.42 -15.27
CA VAL A 316 11.93 -18.20 -16.35
C VAL A 316 10.95 -17.08 -16.00
N VAL A 317 10.48 -17.03 -14.75
CA VAL A 317 9.57 -15.97 -14.27
C VAL A 317 10.29 -14.62 -14.24
N LEU A 318 11.52 -14.58 -13.74
CA LEU A 318 12.33 -13.37 -13.69
C LEU A 318 12.57 -12.79 -15.10
N ALA A 319 12.99 -13.63 -16.05
CA ALA A 319 13.19 -13.23 -17.44
C ALA A 319 11.90 -12.78 -18.14
N ALA A 320 10.73 -13.28 -17.73
CA ALA A 320 9.45 -12.78 -18.22
C ALA A 320 9.12 -11.39 -17.66
N LEU A 321 9.33 -11.16 -16.35
CA LEU A 321 9.11 -9.87 -15.70
C LEU A 321 10.02 -8.77 -16.25
N GLU A 322 11.29 -9.09 -16.53
CA GLU A 322 12.24 -8.15 -17.15
C GLU A 322 11.79 -7.73 -18.55
N ARG A 323 11.33 -8.68 -19.37
CA ARG A 323 10.78 -8.38 -20.70
C ARG A 323 9.55 -7.49 -20.63
N ASP A 324 8.63 -7.78 -19.71
CA ASP A 324 7.42 -6.98 -19.50
C ASP A 324 7.76 -5.55 -19.03
N ALA A 325 8.78 -5.39 -18.18
CA ALA A 325 9.25 -4.09 -17.72
C ALA A 325 9.88 -3.25 -18.85
N VAL A 326 10.72 -3.87 -19.69
CA VAL A 326 11.30 -3.21 -20.88
C VAL A 326 10.20 -2.78 -21.85
N GLU A 327 9.23 -3.66 -22.11
CA GLU A 327 8.11 -3.35 -23.00
C GLU A 327 7.22 -2.24 -22.42
N TYR A 328 7.00 -2.20 -21.10
CA TYR A 328 6.27 -1.13 -20.43
C TYR A 328 6.94 0.23 -20.60
N VAL A 329 8.27 0.33 -20.41
CA VAL A 329 9.03 1.57 -20.60
C VAL A 329 8.92 2.04 -22.04
N LYS A 330 9.13 1.15 -23.01
CA LYS A 330 8.98 1.46 -24.44
C LYS A 330 7.59 2.00 -24.77
N ARG A 331 6.52 1.32 -24.32
CA ARG A 331 5.13 1.77 -24.51
C ARG A 331 4.85 3.11 -23.81
N ARG A 332 5.50 3.40 -22.68
CA ARG A 332 5.37 4.68 -21.97
C ARG A 332 6.03 5.81 -22.77
N GLU A 333 7.25 5.62 -23.24
CA GLU A 333 7.98 6.61 -24.04
C GLU A 333 7.24 6.91 -25.35
N GLU A 334 6.75 5.89 -26.06
CA GLU A 334 5.93 6.06 -27.26
C GLU A 334 4.65 6.88 -27.00
N ARG A 335 3.98 6.66 -25.86
CA ARG A 335 2.80 7.44 -25.46
C ARG A 335 3.14 8.90 -25.17
N ILE A 336 4.23 9.16 -24.43
CA ILE A 336 4.69 10.51 -24.12
C ILE A 336 5.08 11.24 -25.42
N ALA A 337 5.82 10.59 -26.32
CA ALA A 337 6.21 11.19 -27.61
C ALA A 337 4.99 11.56 -28.48
N LYS A 338 4.00 10.66 -28.62
CA LYS A 338 2.74 10.94 -29.33
C LYS A 338 1.96 12.10 -28.70
N ARG A 339 1.90 12.14 -27.37
CA ARG A 339 1.25 13.22 -26.61
C ARG A 339 1.97 14.55 -26.81
N MET A 340 3.29 14.58 -26.70
CA MET A 340 4.15 15.75 -26.93
C MET A 340 3.93 16.34 -28.32
N LEU A 341 3.90 15.51 -29.37
CA LEU A 341 3.62 15.95 -30.73
C LEU A 341 2.26 16.65 -30.84
N ARG A 342 1.21 16.07 -30.24
CA ARG A 342 -0.12 16.70 -30.25
C ARG A 342 -0.12 18.03 -29.49
N ILE A 343 0.52 18.09 -28.32
CA ILE A 343 0.59 19.33 -27.52
C ILE A 343 1.38 20.42 -28.24
N ARG A 344 2.46 20.09 -28.96
CA ARG A 344 3.19 21.05 -29.79
C ARG A 344 2.32 21.61 -30.93
N SER A 345 1.50 20.77 -31.56
CA SER A 345 0.52 21.23 -32.55
C SER A 345 -0.53 22.16 -31.94
N ILE A 346 -1.03 21.86 -30.74
CA ILE A 346 -1.95 22.74 -30.00
C ILE A 346 -1.27 24.08 -29.69
N TYR A 347 -0.04 24.06 -29.17
CA TYR A 347 0.74 25.26 -28.86
C TYR A 347 0.92 26.13 -30.10
N SER A 348 1.28 25.56 -31.25
CA SER A 348 1.43 26.29 -32.51
C SER A 348 0.15 26.99 -32.94
N LEU A 349 -1.01 26.34 -32.77
CA LEU A 349 -2.30 26.95 -33.11
C LEU A 349 -2.66 28.09 -32.16
N ILE A 350 -2.38 27.94 -30.87
CA ILE A 350 -2.56 29.03 -29.89
C ILE A 350 -1.62 30.19 -30.23
N GLU A 351 -0.37 29.89 -30.59
CA GLU A 351 0.62 30.89 -30.98
C GLU A 351 0.18 31.72 -32.20
N GLU A 352 -0.42 31.08 -33.20
CA GLU A 352 -0.99 31.74 -34.38
C GLU A 352 -2.16 32.67 -33.99
N VAL A 353 -3.09 32.20 -33.16
CA VAL A 353 -4.23 33.02 -32.69
C VAL A 353 -3.78 34.20 -31.84
N LEU A 354 -2.68 34.06 -31.10
CA LEU A 354 -2.09 35.11 -30.26
C LEU A 354 -1.02 35.95 -30.98
N ALA A 355 -0.84 35.81 -32.29
CA ALA A 355 0.26 36.46 -33.02
C ALA A 355 0.27 38.00 -32.87
N ASP A 356 -0.91 38.62 -32.85
CA ASP A 356 -1.16 40.06 -32.66
C ASP A 356 -1.58 40.41 -31.22
N CYS A 357 -1.48 39.47 -30.28
CA CYS A 357 -1.83 39.71 -28.88
C CYS A 357 -0.75 40.56 -28.18
N PRO A 358 -1.12 41.66 -27.51
CA PRO A 358 -0.19 42.37 -26.63
C PRO A 358 0.22 41.44 -25.49
N LEU A 359 1.49 41.50 -25.09
CA LEU A 359 2.05 40.63 -24.05
C LEU A 359 2.00 39.13 -24.42
N LYS A 360 2.08 38.79 -25.71
CA LYS A 360 2.16 37.40 -26.21
C LYS A 360 3.20 36.56 -25.45
N ASP A 361 4.40 37.10 -25.23
CA ASP A 361 5.50 36.40 -24.56
C ASP A 361 5.11 36.00 -23.12
N LEU A 362 4.37 36.87 -22.42
CA LEU A 362 3.87 36.61 -21.07
C LEU A 362 2.75 35.54 -21.07
N ALA A 363 1.90 35.53 -22.11
CA ALA A 363 0.83 34.55 -22.25
C ALA A 363 1.36 33.14 -22.57
N LEU A 364 2.39 33.05 -23.40
CA LEU A 364 2.94 31.80 -23.92
C LEU A 364 4.13 31.25 -23.13
N ASP A 365 4.63 31.99 -22.12
CA ASP A 365 5.72 31.53 -21.27
C ASP A 365 5.38 30.17 -20.64
N CYS A 366 6.22 29.18 -20.93
CA CYS A 366 6.00 27.80 -20.52
C CYS A 366 7.31 27.01 -20.42
N THR A 367 7.26 25.91 -19.66
CA THR A 367 8.34 24.92 -19.56
C THR A 367 7.89 23.60 -20.18
N TRP A 368 8.69 23.05 -21.08
CA TRP A 368 8.46 21.71 -21.66
C TRP A 368 9.00 20.64 -20.73
N LEU A 369 8.22 19.56 -20.53
CA LEU A 369 8.52 18.49 -19.58
C LEU A 369 8.58 17.14 -20.32
N GLU A 370 9.52 16.28 -19.91
CA GLU A 370 9.66 14.90 -20.43
C GLU A 370 8.80 13.88 -19.67
N ASP A 371 7.70 14.35 -19.08
CA ASP A 371 6.74 13.52 -18.34
C ASP A 371 5.35 13.57 -19.00
N GLU A 372 4.38 12.93 -18.35
CA GLU A 372 3.00 12.86 -18.88
C GLU A 372 2.29 14.22 -18.95
N ARG A 373 2.80 15.26 -18.28
CA ARG A 373 2.24 16.62 -18.34
C ARG A 373 2.66 17.35 -19.60
N CYS A 374 3.85 17.03 -20.13
CA CYS A 374 4.41 17.51 -21.40
C CYS A 374 4.75 19.02 -21.46
N VAL A 375 3.90 19.88 -20.89
CA VAL A 375 4.08 21.33 -20.84
C VAL A 375 3.48 21.89 -19.56
N LYS A 376 4.10 22.94 -19.03
CA LYS A 376 3.57 23.73 -17.93
C LYS A 376 3.64 25.21 -18.27
N PHE A 377 2.50 25.87 -18.37
CA PHE A 377 2.44 27.32 -18.58
C PHE A 377 2.73 28.04 -17.27
N THR A 378 3.52 29.11 -17.35
CA THR A 378 3.92 29.90 -16.19
C THR A 378 2.78 30.81 -15.71
N CYS A 379 2.02 31.35 -16.66
CA CYS A 379 0.84 32.16 -16.37
C CYS A 379 -0.32 31.27 -15.89
N HIS A 380 -0.78 31.48 -14.64
CA HIS A 380 -1.76 30.59 -14.02
C HIS A 380 -3.09 30.54 -14.76
N ILE A 381 -3.58 31.69 -15.24
CA ILE A 381 -4.84 31.73 -15.98
C ILE A 381 -4.76 30.97 -17.30
N VAL A 382 -3.60 30.99 -17.97
CA VAL A 382 -3.37 30.23 -19.21
C VAL A 382 -3.32 28.73 -18.89
N GLU A 383 -2.58 28.35 -17.84
CA GLU A 383 -2.53 26.98 -17.34
C GLU A 383 -3.93 26.45 -17.00
N GLN A 384 -4.73 27.23 -16.28
CA GLN A 384 -6.10 26.86 -15.91
C GLN A 384 -7.01 26.76 -17.14
N SER A 385 -6.92 27.71 -18.07
CA SER A 385 -7.73 27.74 -19.30
C SER A 385 -7.42 26.56 -20.22
N LEU A 386 -6.16 26.14 -20.29
CA LEU A 386 -5.71 25.03 -21.13
C LEU A 386 -5.70 23.68 -20.42
N SER A 387 -5.95 23.63 -19.11
CA SER A 387 -5.86 22.41 -18.28
C SER A 387 -6.60 21.21 -18.89
N ASN A 388 -7.86 21.39 -19.30
CA ASN A 388 -8.67 20.34 -19.93
C ASN A 388 -8.09 19.90 -21.28
N ILE A 389 -7.63 20.85 -22.09
CA ILE A 389 -7.04 20.59 -23.41
C ILE A 389 -5.72 19.82 -23.27
N ILE A 390 -4.84 20.24 -22.36
CA ILE A 390 -3.53 19.61 -22.13
C ILE A 390 -3.71 18.23 -21.46
N SER A 391 -4.70 18.07 -20.59
CA SER A 391 -4.99 16.79 -19.93
C SER A 391 -5.45 15.72 -20.92
N ALA A 392 -6.23 16.10 -21.94
CA ALA A 392 -6.77 15.22 -22.97
C ALA A 392 -6.60 15.82 -24.39
N PRO A 393 -5.36 15.87 -24.91
CA PRO A 393 -5.04 16.63 -26.12
C PRO A 393 -5.57 15.98 -27.40
N ALA A 394 -5.85 14.67 -27.37
CA ALA A 394 -6.46 13.94 -28.48
C ALA A 394 -7.94 14.30 -28.69
N SER A 395 -8.67 14.69 -27.63
CA SER A 395 -10.08 15.11 -27.73
C SER A 395 -10.25 16.60 -28.03
N ALA A 396 -9.19 17.39 -27.94
CA ALA A 396 -9.25 18.82 -28.21
C ALA A 396 -9.38 19.07 -29.72
N THR A 397 -10.51 19.64 -30.13
CA THR A 397 -10.75 20.09 -31.52
C THR A 397 -10.17 21.48 -31.74
N ASP A 398 -9.80 21.80 -32.99
CA ASP A 398 -9.25 23.11 -33.36
C ASP A 398 -10.19 24.26 -32.97
N ARG A 399 -11.50 24.08 -33.12
CA ARG A 399 -12.51 25.03 -32.64
C ARG A 399 -12.42 25.30 -31.13
N THR A 400 -12.22 24.25 -30.33
CA THR A 400 -12.09 24.38 -28.87
C THR A 400 -10.79 25.11 -28.51
N ILE A 401 -9.70 24.78 -29.19
CA ILE A 401 -8.39 25.42 -28.99
C ILE A 401 -8.47 26.90 -29.34
N ILE A 402 -9.03 27.25 -30.50
CA ILE A 402 -9.21 28.64 -30.96
C ILE A 402 -10.10 29.42 -29.99
N ASN A 403 -11.20 28.84 -29.51
CA ASN A 403 -12.09 29.50 -28.55
C ASN A 403 -11.35 29.85 -27.25
N VAL A 404 -10.57 28.90 -26.70
CA VAL A 404 -9.78 29.14 -25.48
C VAL A 404 -8.68 30.17 -25.74
N ALA A 405 -7.95 30.06 -26.85
CA ALA A 405 -6.92 31.04 -27.24
C ALA A 405 -7.50 32.45 -27.42
N THR A 406 -8.70 32.57 -28.01
CA THR A 406 -9.41 33.86 -28.15
C THR A 406 -9.80 34.45 -26.80
N ASN A 407 -10.22 33.61 -25.85
CA ASN A 407 -10.49 34.09 -24.49
C ASN A 407 -9.21 34.56 -23.77
N ILE A 408 -8.10 33.83 -23.92
CA ILE A 408 -6.79 34.27 -23.43
C ILE A 408 -6.42 35.62 -24.05
N LYS A 409 -6.53 35.75 -25.38
CA LYS A 409 -6.27 37.00 -26.11
C LYS A 409 -7.08 38.18 -25.56
N ARG A 410 -8.38 37.98 -25.32
CA ARG A 410 -9.28 39.01 -24.75
C ARG A 410 -8.77 39.51 -23.40
N ILE A 411 -8.26 38.62 -22.56
CA ILE A 411 -7.77 38.94 -21.23
C ILE A 411 -6.51 39.79 -21.31
N PHE A 412 -5.55 39.39 -22.13
CA PHE A 412 -4.31 40.15 -22.34
C PHE A 412 -4.53 41.48 -23.05
N ASN A 413 -5.47 41.55 -24.01
CA ASN A 413 -5.92 42.82 -24.59
C ASN A 413 -6.46 43.77 -23.51
N SER A 414 -7.34 43.30 -22.63
CA SER A 414 -7.89 44.12 -21.55
C SER A 414 -6.79 44.66 -20.62
N LEU A 415 -5.80 43.82 -20.26
CA LEU A 415 -4.66 44.25 -19.46
C LEU A 415 -3.81 45.31 -20.15
N SER A 416 -3.58 45.16 -21.46
CA SER A 416 -2.83 46.12 -22.27
C SER A 416 -3.58 47.45 -22.44
N GLU A 417 -4.87 47.41 -22.79
CA GLU A 417 -5.71 48.60 -22.97
C GLU A 417 -5.80 49.44 -21.68
N LYS A 418 -5.81 48.77 -20.52
CA LYS A 418 -5.81 49.43 -19.20
C LYS A 418 -4.41 49.81 -18.71
N ASN A 419 -3.36 49.59 -19.51
CA ASN A 419 -1.97 49.83 -19.15
C ASN A 419 -1.59 49.22 -17.78
N PHE A 420 -2.12 48.03 -17.47
CA PHE A 420 -2.11 47.47 -16.11
C PHE A 420 -0.71 47.29 -15.52
N PHE A 421 0.25 46.84 -16.34
CA PHE A 421 1.64 46.59 -15.91
C PHE A 421 2.55 47.83 -16.00
N THR A 422 2.04 48.98 -16.45
CA THR A 422 2.79 50.25 -16.39
C THR A 422 2.82 50.83 -14.97
N PHE A 423 1.88 50.41 -14.12
CA PHE A 423 1.70 50.88 -12.74
C PHE A 423 1.54 52.41 -12.58
N SER A 424 1.30 53.15 -13.66
CA SER A 424 1.15 54.61 -13.67
C SER A 424 0.02 55.12 -12.76
N TYR A 425 -1.02 54.31 -12.56
CA TYR A 425 -2.15 54.58 -11.66
C TYR A 425 -1.80 54.58 -10.16
N ILE A 426 -0.59 54.16 -9.77
CA ILE A 426 -0.09 54.24 -8.38
C ILE A 426 1.24 54.99 -8.22
N GLU A 427 1.98 55.27 -9.31
CA GLU A 427 3.31 55.90 -9.29
C GLU A 427 3.36 57.17 -8.42
N ASN A 428 2.42 58.10 -8.65
CA ASN A 428 2.36 59.38 -7.95
C ASN A 428 1.38 59.40 -6.76
N SER A 429 1.04 58.24 -6.20
CA SER A 429 0.04 58.19 -5.13
C SER A 429 0.56 58.80 -3.82
N GLY A 430 -0.22 59.69 -3.19
CA GLY A 430 0.07 60.17 -1.82
C GLY A 430 -0.05 59.06 -0.75
N ASN A 431 -0.74 57.95 -1.06
CA ASN A 431 -0.92 56.85 -0.13
C ASN A 431 0.38 56.04 0.04
N ARG A 432 0.88 55.94 1.28
CA ARG A 432 2.13 55.22 1.60
C ARG A 432 2.14 53.76 1.18
N PHE A 433 1.01 53.05 1.31
CA PHE A 433 0.89 51.65 0.93
C PHE A 433 0.97 51.48 -0.59
N ARG A 434 0.26 52.33 -1.35
CA ARG A 434 0.32 52.33 -2.82
C ARG A 434 1.73 52.62 -3.34
N ARG A 435 2.47 53.52 -2.69
CA ARG A 435 3.88 53.77 -3.02
C ARG A 435 4.78 52.57 -2.75
N GLY A 436 4.58 51.87 -1.63
CA GLY A 436 5.29 50.61 -1.37
C GLY A 436 4.98 49.52 -2.39
N ILE A 437 3.72 49.43 -2.84
CA ILE A 437 3.34 48.53 -3.95
C ILE A 437 4.09 48.92 -5.22
N PHE A 438 4.14 50.20 -5.57
CA PHE A 438 4.83 50.67 -6.76
C PHE A 438 6.33 50.34 -6.72
N GLU A 439 7.00 50.59 -5.59
CA GLU A 439 8.42 50.27 -5.41
C GLU A 439 8.67 48.75 -5.53
N TYR A 440 7.82 47.93 -4.92
CA TYR A 440 7.89 46.47 -5.05
C TYR A 440 7.71 46.00 -6.49
N CYS A 441 6.65 46.44 -7.16
CA CYS A 441 6.35 46.05 -8.54
C CYS A 441 7.38 46.54 -9.56
N ARG A 442 8.07 47.66 -9.29
CA ARG A 442 9.08 48.22 -10.19
C ARG A 442 10.45 47.59 -10.00
N ASN A 443 10.83 47.29 -8.76
CA ASN A 443 12.20 46.92 -8.41
C ASN A 443 12.38 45.44 -8.06
N GLU A 444 11.33 44.77 -7.58
CA GLU A 444 11.43 43.45 -6.94
C GLU A 444 10.44 42.42 -7.51
N THR A 445 9.72 42.74 -8.57
CA THR A 445 8.74 41.85 -9.19
C THR A 445 8.61 42.12 -10.68
N THR A 446 8.25 41.08 -11.43
CA THR A 446 7.98 41.14 -12.86
C THR A 446 6.50 40.91 -13.16
N PRO A 447 6.00 41.36 -14.33
CA PRO A 447 4.66 41.01 -14.80
C PRO A 447 4.40 39.50 -14.79
N LEU A 448 5.42 38.69 -15.09
CA LEU A 448 5.36 37.22 -15.08
C LEU A 448 5.06 36.67 -13.68
N GLU A 449 5.78 37.12 -12.66
CA GLU A 449 5.56 36.69 -11.27
C GLU A 449 4.18 37.10 -10.75
N ILE A 450 3.68 38.27 -11.17
CA ILE A 450 2.29 38.68 -10.86
C ILE A 450 1.30 37.71 -11.50
N MET A 451 1.51 37.31 -12.75
CA MET A 451 0.60 36.41 -13.48
C MET A 451 0.74 34.93 -13.11
N GLN A 452 1.81 34.54 -12.42
CA GLN A 452 1.92 33.22 -11.77
C GLN A 452 0.98 33.08 -10.57
N SER A 453 0.53 34.19 -9.99
CA SER A 453 -0.43 34.20 -8.87
C SER A 453 -1.73 33.52 -9.28
N SER A 454 -2.24 32.61 -8.44
CA SER A 454 -3.48 31.88 -8.73
C SER A 454 -4.73 32.77 -8.81
N THR A 455 -4.62 34.03 -8.39
CA THR A 455 -5.70 35.02 -8.45
C THR A 455 -5.52 36.03 -9.58
N ALA A 456 -4.37 36.05 -10.23
CA ALA A 456 -4.16 36.87 -11.40
C ALA A 456 -4.94 36.26 -12.58
N GLY A 457 -5.81 37.07 -13.17
CA GLY A 457 -6.68 36.63 -14.26
C GLY A 457 -7.95 35.89 -13.84
N ASP A 458 -8.20 35.69 -12.53
CA ASP A 458 -9.48 35.14 -12.08
C ASP A 458 -10.67 36.10 -12.36
N VAL A 459 -11.90 35.61 -12.18
CA VAL A 459 -13.11 36.39 -12.48
C VAL A 459 -13.15 37.72 -11.71
N LEU A 460 -12.75 37.73 -10.43
CA LEU A 460 -12.78 38.93 -9.60
C LEU A 460 -11.65 39.91 -9.94
N PHE A 461 -10.50 39.40 -10.38
CA PHE A 461 -9.41 40.18 -10.93
C PHE A 461 -9.84 40.84 -12.24
N MET A 462 -10.39 40.07 -13.19
CA MET A 462 -10.83 40.59 -14.47
C MET A 462 -11.97 41.60 -14.32
N GLN A 463 -12.95 41.32 -13.45
CA GLN A 463 -14.01 42.28 -13.13
C GLN A 463 -13.43 43.58 -12.56
N ALA A 464 -12.41 43.52 -11.72
CA ALA A 464 -11.76 44.72 -11.20
C ALA A 464 -10.99 45.50 -12.29
N ILE A 465 -10.42 44.83 -13.30
CA ILE A 465 -9.80 45.48 -14.46
C ILE A 465 -10.87 46.16 -15.33
N GLU A 466 -11.96 45.45 -15.64
CA GLU A 466 -13.08 45.94 -16.44
C GLU A 466 -13.78 47.15 -15.78
N ASP A 467 -13.97 47.09 -14.46
CA ASP A 467 -14.52 48.18 -13.62
C ASP A 467 -13.58 49.41 -13.48
N ASN A 468 -12.43 49.44 -14.16
CA ASN A 468 -11.37 50.46 -13.98
C ASN A 468 -10.88 50.59 -12.51
N LYS A 469 -10.75 49.47 -11.80
CA LYS A 469 -10.20 49.40 -10.43
C LYS A 469 -8.85 48.64 -10.43
N PRO A 470 -7.81 49.10 -11.16
CA PRO A 470 -6.56 48.36 -11.34
C PRO A 470 -5.80 48.14 -10.03
N VAL A 471 -5.86 49.08 -9.08
CA VAL A 471 -5.27 48.89 -7.73
C VAL A 471 -5.89 47.69 -7.01
N ARG A 472 -7.19 47.48 -7.19
CA ARG A 472 -7.91 46.36 -6.56
C ARG A 472 -7.50 45.03 -7.17
N ALA A 473 -7.36 44.98 -8.49
CA ALA A 473 -6.84 43.81 -9.20
C ALA A 473 -5.40 43.49 -8.79
N LEU A 474 -4.53 44.51 -8.74
CA LEU A 474 -3.11 44.34 -8.38
C LEU A 474 -2.92 43.83 -6.95
N VAL A 475 -3.57 44.45 -5.96
CA VAL A 475 -3.49 43.99 -4.57
C VAL A 475 -4.02 42.56 -4.43
N ARG A 476 -5.06 42.18 -5.19
CA ARG A 476 -5.56 40.80 -5.21
C ARG A 476 -4.49 39.83 -5.68
N ALA A 477 -3.83 40.11 -6.81
CA ALA A 477 -2.76 39.27 -7.35
C ALA A 477 -1.58 39.14 -6.36
N LEU A 478 -1.13 40.26 -5.79
CA LEU A 478 -0.02 40.33 -4.84
C LEU A 478 -0.32 39.61 -3.50
N ASN A 479 -1.58 39.56 -3.07
CA ASN A 479 -1.97 38.90 -1.82
C ASN A 479 -1.66 37.39 -1.82
N ARG A 480 -1.68 36.75 -3.00
CA ARG A 480 -1.31 35.34 -3.17
C ARG A 480 0.17 35.12 -3.44
N MET A 481 0.92 36.17 -3.71
CA MET A 481 2.36 36.06 -3.89
C MET A 481 3.03 35.96 -2.52
N ARG A 482 3.73 34.86 -2.30
CA ARG A 482 4.39 34.58 -1.02
C ARG A 482 5.39 35.69 -0.69
N GLY A 483 5.23 36.31 0.48
CA GLY A 483 6.14 37.36 0.95
C GLY A 483 5.89 38.77 0.38
N ALA A 484 5.04 38.93 -0.65
CA ALA A 484 4.83 40.22 -1.29
C ALA A 484 4.23 41.27 -0.34
N LEU A 485 3.14 40.94 0.39
CA LEU A 485 2.53 41.89 1.33
C LEU A 485 3.45 42.34 2.49
N PRO A 486 4.17 41.43 3.19
CA PRO A 486 5.19 41.84 4.16
C PRO A 486 6.24 42.78 3.55
N ARG A 487 6.72 42.46 2.35
CA ARG A 487 7.75 43.26 1.68
C ARG A 487 7.24 44.65 1.27
N ILE A 488 6.05 44.71 0.69
CA ILE A 488 5.34 45.97 0.37
C ILE A 488 5.16 46.82 1.63
N PHE A 489 4.79 46.19 2.75
CA PHE A 489 4.68 46.89 4.03
C PHE A 489 6.02 47.49 4.45
N ALA A 490 7.11 46.72 4.38
CA ALA A 490 8.45 47.19 4.72
C ALA A 490 8.88 48.39 3.87
N LEU A 491 8.70 48.34 2.56
CA LEU A 491 8.96 49.47 1.64
C LEU A 491 8.05 50.68 1.93
N SER A 492 6.82 50.43 2.41
CA SER A 492 5.88 51.49 2.77
C SER A 492 6.31 52.29 3.99
N VAL A 493 6.94 51.63 4.98
CA VAL A 493 7.28 52.23 6.30
C VAL A 493 8.76 52.59 6.45
N MET A 494 9.65 51.98 5.65
CA MET A 494 11.09 52.24 5.64
C MET A 494 11.58 52.58 4.23
N ARG A 495 11.85 53.87 4.02
CA ARG A 495 12.31 54.42 2.74
C ARG A 495 13.77 54.82 2.79
N SER A 496 14.47 54.58 1.69
CA SER A 496 15.79 55.17 1.44
C SER A 496 15.62 56.67 1.23
N ASN A 497 16.28 57.48 2.06
CA ASN A 497 16.29 58.92 1.89
C ASN A 497 17.43 59.29 0.93
N PRO A 498 17.17 59.76 -0.31
CA PRO A 498 18.23 60.02 -1.29
C PRO A 498 19.12 61.22 -0.91
N GLU A 499 18.62 62.14 -0.07
CA GLU A 499 19.27 63.41 0.27
C GLU A 499 19.99 63.39 1.63
N ALA A 500 19.97 62.27 2.37
CA ALA A 500 20.70 62.16 3.62
C ALA A 500 22.19 61.96 3.31
N ALA A 501 22.96 63.05 3.38
CA ALA A 501 24.42 62.98 3.31
C ALA A 501 24.94 62.02 4.41
N PRO A 502 25.84 61.08 4.09
CA PRO A 502 26.26 60.02 5.02
C PRO A 502 27.13 60.51 6.19
N ALA A 503 27.42 61.82 6.29
CA ALA A 503 28.40 62.35 7.22
C ALA A 503 27.90 62.48 8.68
N ASP A 504 26.60 62.68 8.90
CA ASP A 504 26.06 63.00 10.25
C ASP A 504 24.88 62.11 10.72
N ALA A 505 24.49 61.09 9.94
CA ALA A 505 23.44 60.15 10.34
C ALA A 505 24.03 59.02 11.20
N ASP A 506 23.47 58.79 12.38
CA ASP A 506 23.83 57.71 13.31
C ASP A 506 24.02 56.37 12.55
N ALA A 507 25.08 55.60 12.84
CA ALA A 507 25.34 54.31 12.18
C ALA A 507 24.16 53.32 12.26
N VAL A 508 23.30 53.45 13.29
CA VAL A 508 22.06 52.68 13.46
C VAL A 508 20.97 53.16 12.50
N GLU A 509 20.93 54.43 12.15
CA GLU A 509 19.95 55.03 11.24
C GLU A 509 20.17 54.60 9.78
N ASN A 510 21.41 54.28 9.40
CA ASN A 510 21.79 53.80 8.07
C ASN A 510 21.47 52.31 7.81
N ARG A 511 20.90 51.58 8.79
CA ARG A 511 20.53 50.15 8.67
C ARG A 511 19.14 49.93 8.08
N ILE A 512 18.85 50.58 6.94
CA ILE A 512 17.50 50.62 6.34
C ILE A 512 16.97 49.22 6.04
N ASP A 513 17.78 48.37 5.41
CA ASP A 513 17.36 47.01 5.03
C ASP A 513 17.13 46.09 6.24
N ASP A 514 17.86 46.29 7.34
CA ASP A 514 17.61 45.57 8.58
C ASP A 514 16.30 45.99 9.23
N PHE A 515 15.97 47.28 9.20
CA PHE A 515 14.63 47.73 9.62
C PHE A 515 13.52 47.28 8.68
N ARG A 516 13.79 47.07 7.39
CA ARG A 516 12.84 46.43 6.46
C ARG A 516 12.59 44.97 6.85
N LYS A 517 13.64 44.21 7.17
CA LYS A 517 13.52 42.84 7.72
C LYS A 517 12.63 42.83 8.98
N LEU A 518 12.81 43.79 9.89
CA LEU A 518 11.97 43.91 11.09
C LEU A 518 10.51 44.20 10.74
N ALA A 519 10.25 45.09 9.78
CA ALA A 519 8.91 45.42 9.32
C ALA A 519 8.19 44.19 8.72
N GLU A 520 8.89 43.36 7.95
CA GLU A 520 8.33 42.11 7.41
C GLU A 520 7.90 41.15 8.52
N VAL A 521 8.68 41.04 9.60
CA VAL A 521 8.33 40.23 10.78
C VAL A 521 7.10 40.77 11.48
N VAL A 522 7.01 42.09 11.70
CA VAL A 522 5.84 42.74 12.33
C VAL A 522 4.57 42.45 11.52
N TRP A 523 4.63 42.62 10.19
CA TRP A 523 3.51 42.29 9.33
C TRP A 523 3.11 40.82 9.46
N THR A 524 4.07 39.91 9.40
CA THR A 524 3.82 38.46 9.45
C THR A 524 3.21 38.02 10.77
N LYS A 525 3.57 38.67 11.89
CA LYS A 525 2.95 38.42 13.20
C LYS A 525 1.47 38.86 13.25
N ASN A 526 1.17 40.00 12.65
CA ASN A 526 -0.15 40.62 12.73
C ASN A 526 -1.12 40.14 11.65
N ALA A 527 -0.60 39.66 10.53
CA ALA A 527 -1.42 39.09 9.49
C ALA A 527 -2.11 37.81 10.02
N PRO A 528 -3.42 37.63 9.79
CA PRO A 528 -4.10 36.38 10.14
C PRO A 528 -3.39 35.20 9.46
N ASN A 529 -3.24 34.09 10.20
CA ASN A 529 -2.44 32.92 9.82
C ASN A 529 -2.50 32.61 8.31
N GLN A 530 -1.37 32.81 7.61
CA GLN A 530 -1.21 32.51 6.18
C GLN A 530 -1.25 30.99 5.86
N TYR A 531 -1.48 30.14 6.86
CA TYR A 531 -1.63 28.69 6.70
C TYR A 531 -2.99 28.28 6.10
N GLY A 532 -3.91 29.24 5.89
CA GLY A 532 -5.19 29.03 5.21
C GLY A 532 -5.17 29.45 3.74
N SER A 533 -6.00 28.81 2.91
CA SER A 533 -6.22 29.15 1.51
C SER A 533 -7.02 30.44 1.29
N GLU A 534 -7.20 31.31 2.29
CA GLU A 534 -8.07 32.48 2.21
C GLU A 534 -7.29 33.75 1.86
N ILE A 535 -7.77 34.44 0.82
CA ILE A 535 -7.23 35.73 0.37
C ILE A 535 -7.68 36.79 1.37
N MET A 536 -6.76 37.53 1.98
CA MET A 536 -7.12 38.62 2.89
C MET A 536 -8.03 39.64 2.18
N SER A 537 -9.14 40.03 2.82
CA SER A 537 -9.99 41.08 2.29
C SER A 537 -9.25 42.43 2.29
N PHE A 538 -9.67 43.38 1.44
CA PHE A 538 -9.09 44.74 1.44
C PHE A 538 -9.21 45.42 2.81
N THR A 539 -10.31 45.20 3.51
CA THR A 539 -10.52 45.73 4.87
C THR A 539 -9.51 45.13 5.82
N THR A 540 -9.34 43.80 5.79
CA THR A 540 -8.36 43.10 6.62
C THR A 540 -6.92 43.56 6.33
N ILE A 541 -6.56 43.76 5.05
CA ILE A 541 -5.24 44.30 4.67
C ILE A 541 -5.05 45.70 5.25
N LYS A 542 -6.06 46.57 5.13
CA LYS A 542 -6.01 47.94 5.67
C LYS A 542 -5.85 47.95 7.19
N ASP A 543 -6.61 47.12 7.89
CA ASP A 543 -6.58 47.05 9.35
C ASP A 543 -5.25 46.48 9.85
N THR A 544 -4.77 45.41 9.21
CA THR A 544 -3.44 44.81 9.47
C THR A 544 -2.32 45.82 9.21
N PHE A 545 -2.42 46.60 8.14
CA PHE A 545 -1.44 47.63 7.82
C PHE A 545 -1.40 48.71 8.89
N ASN A 546 -2.55 49.21 9.34
CA ASN A 546 -2.59 50.25 10.36
C ASN A 546 -2.08 49.77 11.72
N SER A 547 -2.47 48.57 12.17
CA SER A 547 -1.95 47.99 13.42
C SER A 547 -0.45 47.74 13.34
N SER A 548 0.03 47.19 12.22
CA SER A 548 1.45 46.90 12.01
C SER A 548 2.31 48.16 11.96
N VAL A 549 1.79 49.30 11.48
CA VAL A 549 2.53 50.57 11.50
C VAL A 549 2.84 51.02 12.93
N GLU A 550 1.86 51.00 13.82
CA GLU A 550 2.04 51.48 15.20
C GLU A 550 2.94 50.52 16.00
N GLU A 551 2.77 49.22 15.78
CA GLU A 551 3.66 48.22 16.35
C GLU A 551 5.08 48.35 15.82
N PHE A 552 5.26 48.54 14.50
CA PHE A 552 6.58 48.75 13.91
C PHE A 552 7.28 50.00 14.42
N LYS A 553 6.56 51.12 14.61
CA LYS A 553 7.13 52.33 15.24
C LYS A 553 7.65 52.03 16.65
N THR A 554 6.88 51.29 17.43
CA THR A 554 7.25 50.88 18.79
C THR A 554 8.48 49.97 18.76
N MET A 555 8.46 48.92 17.92
CA MET A 555 9.57 47.99 17.73
C MET A 555 10.83 48.70 17.25
N LYS A 556 10.74 49.56 16.23
CA LYS A 556 11.87 50.35 15.71
C LYS A 556 12.50 51.21 16.80
N LYS A 557 11.69 51.91 17.59
CA LYS A 557 12.18 52.70 18.73
C LYS A 557 12.89 51.82 19.75
N ASN A 558 12.26 50.71 20.15
CA ASN A 558 12.81 49.81 21.16
C ASN A 558 14.10 49.14 20.69
N VAL A 559 14.23 48.77 19.41
CA VAL A 559 15.47 48.25 18.83
C VAL A 559 16.58 49.31 18.85
N LYS A 560 16.27 50.57 18.46
CA LYS A 560 17.23 51.67 18.57
C LYS A 560 17.71 51.88 20.00
N ASP A 561 16.77 51.92 20.95
CA ASP A 561 17.08 52.09 22.38
C ASP A 561 17.93 50.92 22.90
N TYR A 562 17.58 49.68 22.53
CA TYR A 562 18.30 48.47 22.91
C TYR A 562 19.75 48.45 22.39
N LEU A 563 19.97 48.85 21.13
CA LEU A 563 21.31 48.90 20.53
C LEU A 563 22.16 50.07 21.06
N ARG A 564 21.53 51.13 21.55
CA ARG A 564 22.20 52.26 22.20
C ARG A 564 22.49 52.02 23.69
N ASP A 565 21.80 51.07 24.32
CA ASP A 565 21.97 50.74 25.73
C ASP A 565 23.42 50.32 26.07
N ASP A 566 23.97 50.90 27.13
CA ASP A 566 25.37 50.69 27.53
C ASP A 566 25.67 49.22 27.86
N GLN A 567 24.71 48.48 28.42
CA GLN A 567 24.92 47.06 28.71
C GLN A 567 24.95 46.23 27.42
N THR A 568 24.16 46.60 26.42
CA THR A 568 24.22 45.98 25.09
C THR A 568 25.53 46.29 24.37
N ARG A 569 26.04 47.52 24.48
CA ARG A 569 27.38 47.88 23.95
C ARG A 569 28.49 47.10 24.66
N ARG A 570 28.41 46.94 25.99
CA ARG A 570 29.34 46.10 26.75
C ARG A 570 29.29 44.63 26.33
N PHE A 571 28.14 44.10 25.90
CA PHE A 571 28.05 42.73 25.37
C PHE A 571 28.95 42.52 24.15
N LEU A 572 29.06 43.51 23.26
CA LEU A 572 29.96 43.44 22.10
C LEU A 572 31.45 43.44 22.49
N LEU A 573 31.79 44.11 23.60
CA LEU A 573 33.17 44.25 24.09
C LEU A 573 33.64 43.08 24.98
N ARG A 574 32.76 42.11 25.29
CA ARG A 574 33.13 40.93 26.08
C ARG A 574 34.07 40.03 25.30
N ASP A 575 35.02 39.42 26.01
CA ASP A 575 36.11 38.65 25.44
C ASP A 575 35.64 37.47 24.56
N VAL A 576 36.33 37.20 23.44
CA VAL A 576 35.93 36.23 22.40
C VAL A 576 36.27 34.78 22.81
N SER A 577 37.06 34.62 23.87
CA SER A 577 37.57 33.32 24.38
C SER A 577 36.51 32.36 24.92
N VAL A 578 35.25 32.79 25.08
CA VAL A 578 34.15 31.96 25.58
C VAL A 578 33.35 31.35 24.41
N ALA A 579 33.79 30.18 23.93
CA ALA A 579 33.00 29.17 23.21
C ALA A 579 31.98 29.67 22.17
N GLY A 580 32.35 30.61 21.31
CA GLY A 580 31.64 30.89 20.05
C GLY A 580 32.18 29.98 18.94
N ARG A 581 31.31 29.44 18.07
CA ARG A 581 31.79 28.79 16.83
C ARG A 581 32.45 29.86 15.95
N GLU A 582 33.50 29.50 15.20
CA GLU A 582 34.31 30.43 14.36
C GLU A 582 33.49 31.31 13.39
N ASN A 583 32.24 30.94 13.07
CA ASN A 583 31.42 31.58 12.05
C ASN A 583 30.17 32.34 12.57
N PHE A 584 30.01 32.57 13.87
CA PHE A 584 28.86 33.31 14.41
C PHE A 584 29.28 34.25 15.55
N SER A 585 29.24 35.56 15.27
CA SER A 585 29.71 36.60 16.17
C SER A 585 28.63 37.10 17.14
N ARG A 586 29.04 37.84 18.17
CA ARG A 586 28.11 38.56 19.05
C ARG A 586 27.29 39.61 18.30
N GLN A 587 27.86 40.20 17.24
CA GLN A 587 27.14 41.12 16.38
C GLN A 587 26.01 40.37 15.63
N ASP A 588 26.30 39.18 15.08
CA ASP A 588 25.28 38.35 14.42
C ASP A 588 24.16 37.93 15.39
N ALA A 589 24.49 37.72 16.66
CA ALA A 589 23.51 37.47 17.72
C ALA A 589 22.64 38.71 18.01
N LEU A 590 23.24 39.91 18.11
CA LEU A 590 22.48 41.15 18.29
C LEU A 590 21.62 41.49 17.08
N ASP A 591 22.09 41.22 15.86
CA ASP A 591 21.38 41.54 14.62
C ASP A 591 20.07 40.76 14.49
N GLN A 592 19.86 39.71 15.29
CA GLN A 592 18.58 39.02 15.41
C GLN A 592 17.44 39.90 15.90
N VAL A 593 17.71 41.08 16.48
CA VAL A 593 16.66 42.08 16.76
C VAL A 593 15.93 42.58 15.53
N PHE A 594 16.54 42.43 14.34
CA PHE A 594 15.94 42.80 13.06
C PHE A 594 15.18 41.65 12.39
N GLN A 595 15.38 40.41 12.84
CA GLN A 595 14.58 39.25 12.45
C GLN A 595 14.13 38.46 13.69
N PRO A 596 13.43 39.10 14.65
CA PRO A 596 13.15 38.45 15.91
C PRO A 596 12.14 37.31 15.69
N LYS A 597 12.49 36.12 16.17
CA LYS A 597 11.57 34.98 16.12
C LYS A 597 10.28 35.30 16.90
N THR A 598 9.15 35.09 16.24
CA THR A 598 7.81 35.30 16.79
C THR A 598 7.31 34.09 17.60
N MET A 599 7.88 32.90 17.36
CA MET A 599 7.55 31.71 18.12
C MET A 599 8.27 31.69 19.47
N THR A 600 7.54 31.28 20.50
CA THR A 600 8.10 31.08 21.85
C THR A 600 9.03 29.88 21.88
N VAL A 601 10.30 30.10 22.20
CA VAL A 601 11.28 29.05 22.49
C VAL A 601 11.16 28.70 23.98
N TRP A 602 11.06 27.40 24.29
CA TRP A 602 11.12 26.93 25.68
C TRP A 602 12.57 26.97 26.18
N MET A 603 12.82 27.77 27.21
CA MET A 603 14.13 27.81 27.89
C MET A 603 13.91 27.80 29.40
N GLN A 604 14.57 26.88 30.11
CA GLN A 604 14.56 26.82 31.58
C GLN A 604 13.14 26.87 32.19
N GLY A 605 12.15 26.23 31.54
CA GLY A 605 10.76 26.22 32.01
C GLY A 605 9.92 27.46 31.65
N VAL A 606 10.49 28.44 30.94
CA VAL A 606 9.81 29.69 30.56
C VAL A 606 9.77 29.84 29.02
N ARG A 607 8.61 30.27 28.50
CA ARG A 607 8.43 30.63 27.09
C ARG A 607 9.09 31.98 26.82
N ASN A 608 10.09 32.00 25.94
CA ASN A 608 10.83 33.19 25.56
C ASN A 608 10.63 33.52 24.08
N SER A 609 10.31 34.77 23.79
CA SER A 609 10.10 35.29 22.44
C SER A 609 10.94 36.55 22.28
N ALA A 610 11.93 36.53 21.38
CA ALA A 610 12.75 37.71 21.11
C ALA A 610 11.86 38.89 20.71
N TYR A 611 10.83 38.62 19.92
CA TYR A 611 9.85 39.60 19.51
C TYR A 611 9.17 40.26 20.71
N ASP A 612 8.63 39.47 21.64
CA ASP A 612 7.87 40.00 22.77
C ASP A 612 8.78 40.74 23.77
N HIS A 613 10.03 40.30 23.91
CA HIS A 613 11.03 40.99 24.72
C HIS A 613 11.39 42.37 24.15
N ILE A 614 11.53 42.49 22.83
CA ILE A 614 11.74 43.79 22.17
C ILE A 614 10.49 44.67 22.34
N PHE A 615 9.30 44.10 22.11
CA PHE A 615 8.04 44.84 22.19
C PHE A 615 7.77 45.38 23.60
N SER A 616 7.95 44.55 24.63
CA SER A 616 7.75 44.90 26.05
C SER A 616 8.91 45.68 26.69
N ARG A 617 10.00 45.97 25.94
CA ARG A 617 11.24 46.57 26.45
C ARG A 617 11.93 45.76 27.55
N SER A 618 11.79 44.44 27.53
CA SER A 618 12.48 43.51 28.45
C SER A 618 13.93 43.27 28.02
N PHE A 619 14.76 44.34 28.02
CA PHE A 619 16.10 44.33 27.44
C PHE A 619 17.09 43.37 28.13
N GLU A 620 16.93 43.15 29.44
CA GLU A 620 17.75 42.19 30.16
C GLU A 620 17.48 40.74 29.69
N ALA A 621 16.21 40.36 29.59
CA ALA A 621 15.81 39.06 29.07
C ALA A 621 16.25 38.87 27.62
N LEU A 622 16.16 39.93 26.80
CA LEU A 622 16.64 39.93 25.42
C LEU A 622 18.17 39.74 25.33
N ARG A 623 18.96 40.42 26.17
CA ARG A 623 20.42 40.21 26.24
C ARG A 623 20.76 38.78 26.63
N ASN A 624 20.07 38.22 27.62
CA ASN A 624 20.26 36.83 28.04
C ASN A 624 19.95 35.84 26.91
N LEU A 625 18.94 36.13 26.08
CA LEU A 625 18.63 35.36 24.89
C LEU A 625 19.72 35.48 23.81
N HIS A 626 20.24 36.69 23.54
CA HIS A 626 21.34 36.87 22.57
C HIS A 626 22.65 36.22 23.04
N GLU A 627 22.93 36.20 24.34
CA GLU A 627 24.05 35.43 24.91
C GLU A 627 23.90 33.93 24.60
N GLN A 628 22.67 33.41 24.64
CA GLN A 628 22.39 32.02 24.27
C GLN A 628 22.47 31.78 22.76
N TYR A 629 22.01 32.72 21.92
CA TYR A 629 22.20 32.66 20.47
C TYR A 629 23.68 32.62 20.10
N PHE A 630 24.51 33.45 20.75
CA PHE A 630 25.95 33.45 20.54
C PHE A 630 26.60 32.10 20.94
N ARG A 631 26.25 31.57 22.13
CA ARG A 631 26.84 30.32 22.63
C ARG A 631 26.38 29.09 21.84
N ARG A 632 25.14 29.07 21.34
CA ARG A 632 24.51 27.87 20.76
C ARG A 632 23.61 28.19 19.56
N PRO A 633 24.11 28.85 18.50
CA PRO A 633 23.27 29.35 17.40
C PRO A 633 22.44 28.26 16.72
N SER A 634 22.99 27.05 16.59
CA SER A 634 22.30 25.90 15.98
C SER A 634 21.10 25.39 16.80
N GLN A 635 21.13 25.48 18.14
CA GLN A 635 20.01 25.06 18.98
C GLN A 635 18.80 25.98 18.82
N TYR A 636 19.06 27.24 18.47
CA TYR A 636 18.03 28.25 18.28
C TYR A 636 17.71 28.45 16.79
N SER A 637 18.26 27.63 15.88
CA SER A 637 18.14 27.75 14.43
C SER A 637 18.37 29.17 13.94
N VAL A 638 19.46 29.79 14.39
CA VAL A 638 19.86 31.16 14.06
C VAL A 638 21.06 31.10 13.13
N SER A 639 21.03 31.94 12.08
CA SER A 639 22.13 32.10 11.13
C SER A 639 22.49 33.58 10.98
N ARG A 640 23.64 33.84 10.36
CA ARG A 640 24.03 35.19 9.93
C ARG A 640 22.94 35.77 9.01
N ILE A 641 22.57 37.03 9.23
CA ILE A 641 21.45 37.76 8.59
C ILE A 641 21.88 38.44 7.29
#